data_AF-A0A925BR78-F1
#
_entry.id   AF-A0A925BR78-F1
#
_cell.length_a   1.000
_cell.length_b   1.000
_cell.length_c   1.000
_cell.angle_alpha   90.00
_cell.angle_beta   90.00
_cell.angle_gamma   90.00
#
_symmetry.space_group_name_H-M   'P 1'
#
loop_
_entity.id
_entity.type
_entity.pdbx_description
1 polymer ?
#
loop_
_entity_poly.entity_id
_entity_poly.type
_entity_poly.pdbx_seq_one_letter_code
_entity_poly.pdbx_strand_id
1 'polypeptide(L)'
;MQRSKSARALNLLALMMALTAVLVVSAQTPAPPASDADQPGPMRERRLVQRLEQARQLLAPREPNDKPEESQALRLLQTLLDDGAETDDAPETDDVFLDTPAGERRVVGHSLRGEARRLIGGMSAQGRQAYELLYGKGARVQLDAALADGDWPEVEEVARRFFHTSAGYDATITLGLRELDLGEPMAAASRFQEVRDWPHARAAREPLLSLRLALAWRLAGQDDNCRTVLIDLKKSFGERPLERRDGGDLTLFKNDAEALDWFDRWAGVPVRPLRATGERRDEWPLMAGNAARNAISGAAVPTEHVAWSHMLLDDDGDPLAEEDTDTPIELNSDRSPTLLRGAWGRVRTEVRSEIERRRQMDRPAIIAAQPIVVGNTVVVRSLSQLRAFRLSDGQPLWHSAMVEPELAEMLSDNRRGRAPRRISSELESWLQQRVWEDVGNGTLSSDGELVFALQEREASLRASQVAWRGMFVTREFNKLIAIEAATGRLRWEIGGPRGDLELSGSGAFFLGPPLPWRGRLYVLTDDGIDLRLAVLDPRDGKLMWMQTLAPSDPLWGSMIRDAGLSPTIAGDCVICPTGAGTIVAIDPVRRELRWQSVHREPVERLPRPQFQFSPFQPPNSVSDSLWQQSVPIAVRDRVLIAPPDSGVLLCLDLRDGHVLWQQPRGEGLFLAGIANEEAVLIVSANDVRSVRLADGKPAWPRAVPITSPMGRGVMIEGVLHLPQVNGEVVSIEARTGRMLARREVAIKELLGNLIAADGRLVSQSATHIAAFPQLREQQRTIAAALLKNEDDARTLEDRGRMNLHLGLRVRGLEDLRRAIALSPTAEAKQALAGLLLEEVRYGQTADLDATVRELETLLDDPKQRLLFARLRAASFQRRGELLLAARELLKLADAWEPSSELEISHGATVARQDRWIAAEMLELHAAMPAKDRDVFRGEIETRLRANLISD
;
A
#
# COMPACT_ATOMS: atom_id res chain seq x y z
N MET A 1 25.97 -3.04 -73.96
CA MET A 1 24.55 -2.84 -73.56
C MET A 1 24.47 -2.37 -72.11
N GLN A 2 24.77 -1.09 -71.89
CA GLN A 2 24.76 -0.39 -70.59
C GLN A 2 23.45 0.41 -70.38
N ARG A 3 22.33 -0.04 -70.96
CA ARG A 3 21.03 0.67 -70.88
C ARG A 3 19.96 -0.02 -70.02
N SER A 4 20.23 -1.15 -69.35
CA SER A 4 19.22 -1.82 -68.49
C SER A 4 19.45 -1.69 -66.98
N LYS A 5 20.58 -1.13 -66.52
CA LYS A 5 20.84 -0.95 -65.07
C LYS A 5 20.32 0.39 -64.52
N SER A 6 20.22 1.42 -65.36
CA SER A 6 19.72 2.74 -64.96
C SER A 6 18.19 2.80 -64.81
N ALA A 7 17.44 1.93 -65.52
CA ALA A 7 15.98 1.86 -65.44
C ALA A 7 15.48 1.11 -64.18
N ARG A 8 16.26 0.15 -63.66
CA ARG A 8 15.92 -0.54 -62.41
C ARG A 8 16.18 0.31 -61.17
N ALA A 9 17.21 1.17 -61.19
CA ALA A 9 17.47 2.10 -60.11
C ALA A 9 16.42 3.23 -60.03
N LEU A 10 15.95 3.75 -61.17
CA LEU A 10 14.86 4.73 -61.18
C LEU A 10 13.51 4.13 -60.77
N ASN A 11 13.19 2.90 -61.16
CA ASN A 11 11.95 2.23 -60.73
C ASN A 11 11.95 1.88 -59.24
N LEU A 12 13.10 1.58 -58.63
CA LEU A 12 13.21 1.38 -57.18
C LEU A 12 13.08 2.68 -56.38
N LEU A 13 13.63 3.79 -56.89
CA LEU A 13 13.43 5.12 -56.27
C LEU A 13 11.99 5.62 -56.42
N ALA A 14 11.35 5.37 -57.57
CA ALA A 14 9.94 5.71 -57.79
C ALA A 14 8.99 4.85 -56.92
N LEU A 15 9.31 3.57 -56.70
CA LEU A 15 8.54 2.70 -55.79
C LEU A 15 8.74 3.11 -54.32
N MET A 16 9.94 3.55 -53.91
CA MET A 16 10.18 4.09 -52.57
C MET A 16 9.53 5.47 -52.35
N MET A 17 9.49 6.34 -53.36
CA MET A 17 8.75 7.61 -53.29
C MET A 17 7.23 7.42 -53.34
N ALA A 18 6.73 6.39 -54.06
CA ALA A 18 5.32 6.04 -54.03
C ALA A 18 4.89 5.40 -52.69
N LEU A 19 5.75 4.59 -52.06
CA LEU A 19 5.46 4.05 -50.71
C LEU A 19 5.49 5.13 -49.63
N THR A 20 6.35 6.15 -49.75
CA THR A 20 6.34 7.30 -48.82
C THR A 20 5.18 8.25 -49.09
N ALA A 21 4.70 8.37 -50.33
CA ALA A 21 3.49 9.15 -50.65
C ALA A 21 2.19 8.45 -50.21
N VAL A 22 2.12 7.11 -50.26
CA VAL A 22 0.95 6.35 -49.75
C VAL A 22 0.90 6.32 -48.22
N LEU A 23 2.05 6.41 -47.53
CA LEU A 23 2.11 6.58 -46.06
C LEU A 23 1.80 8.01 -45.59
N VAL A 24 1.84 9.02 -46.47
CA VAL A 24 1.51 10.41 -46.12
C VAL A 24 0.07 10.79 -46.50
N VAL A 25 -0.62 10.02 -47.33
CA VAL A 25 -2.00 10.32 -47.79
C VAL A 25 -3.09 9.54 -47.02
N SER A 26 -2.73 8.64 -46.11
CA SER A 26 -3.68 8.00 -45.18
C SER A 26 -3.79 8.69 -43.80
N ALA A 27 -3.13 9.84 -43.61
CA ALA A 27 -3.15 10.64 -42.38
C ALA A 27 -4.01 11.91 -42.48
N GLN A 28 -4.99 11.92 -43.40
CA GLN A 28 -5.98 13.00 -43.52
C GLN A 28 -7.40 12.42 -43.55
N THR A 29 -7.80 11.75 -42.47
CA THR A 29 -9.17 11.93 -42.02
C THR A 29 -9.28 13.38 -41.53
N PRO A 30 -10.22 14.20 -42.01
CA PRO A 30 -10.50 15.45 -41.36
C PRO A 30 -10.91 15.08 -39.93
N ALA A 31 -10.16 15.56 -38.95
CA ALA A 31 -10.65 15.56 -37.57
C ALA A 31 -12.07 16.14 -37.62
N PRO A 32 -13.08 15.50 -37.01
CA PRO A 32 -14.35 16.17 -36.81
C PRO A 32 -14.01 17.51 -36.13
N PRO A 33 -14.70 18.62 -36.49
CA PRO A 33 -14.46 19.88 -35.80
C PRO A 33 -14.60 19.57 -34.31
N ALA A 34 -13.51 19.76 -33.56
CA ALA A 34 -13.54 19.66 -32.12
C ALA A 34 -14.73 20.51 -31.68
N SER A 35 -15.76 19.89 -31.13
CA SER A 35 -16.79 20.64 -30.44
C SER A 35 -16.05 21.50 -29.42
N ASP A 36 -16.39 22.79 -29.36
CA ASP A 36 -15.82 23.81 -28.47
C ASP A 36 -15.91 23.49 -26.95
N ALA A 37 -16.20 22.24 -26.57
CA ALA A 37 -16.23 21.73 -25.21
C ALA A 37 -14.83 21.40 -24.63
N ASP A 38 -13.77 21.39 -25.44
CA ASP A 38 -12.43 20.89 -25.04
C ASP A 38 -11.42 21.99 -24.64
N GLN A 39 -11.87 23.10 -24.04
CA GLN A 39 -11.00 24.17 -23.50
C GLN A 39 -11.15 24.34 -21.97
N PRO A 40 -10.47 23.56 -21.08
CA PRO A 40 -11.04 23.40 -19.72
C PRO A 40 -10.33 24.08 -18.54
N GLY A 41 -8.99 24.12 -18.42
CA GLY A 41 -8.34 24.41 -17.12
C GLY A 41 -8.20 25.90 -16.74
N PRO A 42 -7.15 26.61 -17.20
CA PRO A 42 -6.73 27.90 -16.63
C PRO A 42 -7.69 29.06 -16.89
N MET A 43 -8.57 29.00 -17.90
CA MET A 43 -9.60 30.03 -18.12
C MET A 43 -10.81 29.84 -17.20
N ARG A 44 -11.18 28.59 -16.87
CA ARG A 44 -12.30 28.27 -15.98
C ARG A 44 -11.96 28.61 -14.53
N GLU A 45 -10.76 28.22 -14.07
CA GLU A 45 -10.23 28.61 -12.76
C GLU A 45 -10.25 30.13 -12.56
N ARG A 46 -9.78 30.90 -13.57
CA ARG A 46 -9.80 32.37 -13.53
C ARG A 46 -11.20 32.94 -13.37
N ARG A 47 -12.22 32.36 -14.01
CA ARG A 47 -13.62 32.81 -13.86
C ARG A 47 -14.16 32.57 -12.45
N LEU A 48 -13.87 31.41 -11.87
CA LEU A 48 -14.28 31.08 -10.49
C LEU A 48 -13.62 32.02 -9.48
N VAL A 49 -12.31 32.22 -9.59
CA VAL A 49 -11.56 33.16 -8.73
C VAL A 49 -12.08 34.59 -8.90
N GLN A 50 -12.40 35.02 -10.12
CA GLN A 50 -13.00 36.33 -10.36
C GLN A 50 -14.37 36.50 -9.67
N ARG A 51 -15.23 35.47 -9.67
CA ARG A 51 -16.51 35.50 -8.95
C ARG A 51 -16.30 35.66 -7.44
N LEU A 52 -15.33 34.95 -6.86
CA LEU A 52 -14.96 35.11 -5.45
C LEU A 52 -14.46 36.53 -5.15
N GLU A 53 -13.59 37.09 -5.99
CA GLU A 53 -13.10 38.46 -5.83
C GLU A 53 -14.23 39.51 -5.94
N GLN A 54 -15.20 39.30 -6.84
CA GLN A 54 -16.40 40.15 -6.91
C GLN A 54 -17.20 40.10 -5.60
N ALA A 55 -17.39 38.90 -5.03
CA ALA A 55 -18.07 38.77 -3.74
C ALA A 55 -17.30 39.47 -2.61
N ARG A 56 -15.95 39.37 -2.58
CA ARG A 56 -15.09 40.10 -1.63
C ARG A 56 -15.26 41.61 -1.75
N GLN A 57 -15.33 42.13 -2.97
CA GLN A 57 -15.54 43.57 -3.21
C GLN A 57 -16.90 44.07 -2.72
N LEU A 58 -17.96 43.24 -2.83
CA LEU A 58 -19.29 43.59 -2.32
C LEU A 58 -19.39 43.55 -0.79
N LEU A 59 -18.54 42.74 -0.15
CA LEU A 59 -18.42 42.65 1.30
C LEU A 59 -17.52 43.73 1.91
N ALA A 60 -16.63 44.32 1.11
CA ALA A 60 -15.81 45.44 1.54
C ALA A 60 -16.63 46.75 1.49
N PRO A 61 -16.61 47.57 2.55
CA PRO A 61 -17.24 48.89 2.51
C PRO A 61 -16.52 49.77 1.49
N ARG A 62 -17.27 50.33 0.52
CA ARG A 62 -16.72 51.22 -0.51
C ARG A 62 -16.31 52.58 0.05
N GLU A 63 -16.99 53.04 1.10
CA GLU A 63 -16.70 54.24 1.88
C GLU A 63 -16.84 53.95 3.38
N PRO A 64 -16.24 54.75 4.29
CA PRO A 64 -16.25 54.49 5.74
C PRO A 64 -17.64 54.33 6.39
N ASN A 65 -18.70 54.79 5.73
CA ASN A 65 -20.10 54.74 6.22
C ASN A 65 -21.04 53.89 5.34
N ASP A 66 -20.55 53.27 4.27
CA ASP A 66 -21.38 52.44 3.39
C ASP A 66 -21.63 51.06 4.00
N LYS A 67 -22.87 50.58 3.85
CA LYS A 67 -23.22 49.21 4.26
C LYS A 67 -22.80 48.23 3.17
N PRO A 68 -22.20 47.08 3.54
CA PRO A 68 -21.84 46.04 2.57
C PRO A 68 -23.08 45.49 1.86
N GLU A 69 -22.93 45.13 0.59
CA GLU A 69 -23.99 44.57 -0.27
C GLU A 69 -24.14 43.05 -0.05
N GLU A 70 -24.38 42.66 1.21
CA GLU A 70 -24.33 41.25 1.66
C GLU A 70 -25.27 40.34 0.85
N SER A 71 -26.47 40.79 0.47
CA SER A 71 -27.42 39.99 -0.32
C SER A 71 -26.93 39.66 -1.73
N GLN A 72 -26.16 40.54 -2.37
CA GLN A 72 -25.59 40.26 -3.69
C GLN A 72 -24.36 39.36 -3.58
N ALA A 73 -23.52 39.59 -2.56
CA ALA A 73 -22.41 38.72 -2.23
C ALA A 73 -22.88 37.29 -1.93
N LEU A 74 -23.95 37.12 -1.15
CA LEU A 74 -24.54 35.82 -0.82
C LEU A 74 -24.92 34.99 -2.05
N ARG A 75 -25.49 35.61 -3.09
CA ARG A 75 -25.85 34.91 -4.33
C ARG A 75 -24.61 34.43 -5.08
N LEU A 76 -23.58 35.27 -5.19
CA LEU A 76 -22.32 34.89 -5.82
C LEU A 76 -21.64 33.76 -5.04
N LEU A 77 -21.54 33.88 -3.72
CA LEU A 77 -20.91 32.86 -2.87
C LEU A 77 -21.67 31.54 -2.91
N GLN A 78 -23.01 31.57 -2.87
CA GLN A 78 -23.83 30.36 -2.99
C GLN A 78 -23.63 29.68 -4.36
N THR A 79 -23.49 30.43 -5.46
CA THR A 79 -23.22 29.82 -6.78
C THR A 79 -21.88 29.09 -6.85
N LEU A 80 -20.91 29.42 -5.98
CA LEU A 80 -19.65 28.67 -5.87
C LEU A 80 -19.83 27.36 -5.08
N LEU A 81 -20.89 27.25 -4.27
CA LEU A 81 -21.22 26.06 -3.47
C LEU A 81 -22.27 25.15 -4.12
N ASP A 82 -23.15 25.69 -4.96
CA ASP A 82 -24.30 24.97 -5.56
C ASP A 82 -23.95 24.10 -6.79
N ASP A 83 -22.67 23.90 -7.11
CA ASP A 83 -22.18 23.11 -8.25
C ASP A 83 -22.94 23.40 -9.55
N GLY A 84 -22.90 24.66 -10.01
CA GLY A 84 -23.63 25.08 -11.21
C GLY A 84 -23.03 24.53 -12.50
N ALA A 85 -23.64 23.48 -13.05
CA ALA A 85 -23.52 23.16 -14.47
C ALA A 85 -24.22 24.26 -15.28
N GLU A 86 -23.47 25.04 -16.07
CA GLU A 86 -24.07 26.03 -16.98
C GLU A 86 -24.83 25.35 -18.15
N THR A 87 -24.68 24.03 -18.32
CA THR A 87 -25.33 23.17 -19.32
C THR A 87 -25.37 21.71 -18.82
N ASP A 88 -26.40 20.92 -19.20
CA ASP A 88 -26.60 19.51 -18.79
C ASP A 88 -25.40 18.56 -19.08
N ASP A 89 -24.48 18.95 -19.97
CA ASP A 89 -23.29 18.16 -20.37
C ASP A 89 -21.94 18.69 -19.83
N ALA A 90 -21.93 19.76 -19.00
CA ALA A 90 -20.68 20.29 -18.45
C ALA A 90 -20.29 19.57 -17.14
N PRO A 91 -19.03 19.10 -16.98
CA PRO A 91 -18.60 18.49 -15.73
C PRO A 91 -18.75 19.48 -14.57
N GLU A 92 -19.20 18.99 -13.42
CA GLU A 92 -19.40 19.74 -12.18
C GLU A 92 -18.19 20.65 -11.84
N THR A 93 -18.43 21.76 -11.14
CA THR A 93 -17.36 22.76 -10.87
C THR A 93 -16.25 22.20 -9.99
N ASP A 94 -15.00 22.35 -10.43
CA ASP A 94 -13.79 22.05 -9.63
C ASP A 94 -13.61 23.08 -8.51
N ASP A 95 -13.21 22.63 -7.32
CA ASP A 95 -12.61 23.52 -6.31
C ASP A 95 -11.15 23.82 -6.67
N VAL A 96 -10.63 24.96 -6.23
CA VAL A 96 -9.30 25.44 -6.64
C VAL A 96 -8.56 26.00 -5.43
N PHE A 97 -7.27 25.71 -5.30
CA PHE A 97 -6.42 26.37 -4.30
C PHE A 97 -6.22 27.85 -4.65
N LEU A 98 -6.47 28.74 -3.69
CA LEU A 98 -6.34 30.19 -3.88
C LEU A 98 -4.90 30.69 -3.75
N ASP A 99 -4.08 29.98 -2.97
CA ASP A 99 -2.66 30.30 -2.83
C ASP A 99 -1.87 29.61 -3.95
N THR A 100 -1.30 30.40 -4.86
CA THR A 100 -0.21 29.88 -5.69
C THR A 100 1.04 29.78 -4.81
N PRO A 101 1.85 28.72 -4.91
CA PRO A 101 3.11 28.63 -4.18
C PRO A 101 4.06 29.73 -4.68
N ALA A 102 3.97 30.92 -4.09
CA ALA A 102 4.88 32.03 -4.25
C ALA A 102 5.76 32.08 -2.99
N GLY A 103 6.91 31.41 -3.05
CA GLY A 103 7.87 31.25 -1.94
C GLY A 103 7.99 29.82 -1.41
N GLU A 104 8.85 29.62 -0.40
CA GLU A 104 9.26 28.33 0.22
C GLU A 104 8.14 27.46 0.83
N ARG A 105 6.85 27.82 0.66
CA ARG A 105 5.73 27.05 1.21
C ARG A 105 5.56 25.73 0.45
N ARG A 106 5.90 24.63 1.10
CA ARG A 106 5.69 23.26 0.62
C ARG A 106 4.26 22.73 0.82
N VAL A 107 3.39 23.53 1.44
CA VAL A 107 2.00 23.15 1.75
C VAL A 107 1.05 24.30 1.42
N VAL A 108 -0.06 23.98 0.77
CA VAL A 108 -1.18 24.89 0.47
C VAL A 108 -2.44 24.34 1.13
N GLY A 109 -3.26 25.19 1.78
CA GLY A 109 -4.43 24.73 2.55
C GLY A 109 -5.69 25.58 2.40
N HIS A 110 -5.71 26.55 1.48
CA HIS A 110 -6.85 27.47 1.31
C HIS A 110 -7.49 27.28 -0.06
N SER A 111 -8.72 26.75 -0.08
CA SER A 111 -9.49 26.54 -1.30
C SER A 111 -10.56 27.62 -1.52
N LEU A 112 -11.05 27.68 -2.76
CA LEU A 112 -12.08 28.61 -3.18
C LEU A 112 -13.41 28.36 -2.48
N ARG A 113 -13.85 27.09 -2.39
CA ARG A 113 -15.07 26.71 -1.67
C ARG A 113 -14.94 26.95 -0.17
N GLY A 114 -13.80 26.62 0.43
CA GLY A 114 -13.53 26.88 1.85
C GLY A 114 -13.61 28.37 2.18
N GLU A 115 -13.02 29.21 1.32
CA GLU A 115 -13.11 30.67 1.47
C GLU A 115 -14.52 31.20 1.29
N ALA A 116 -15.28 30.68 0.32
CA ALA A 116 -16.67 31.08 0.12
C ALA A 116 -17.53 30.78 1.37
N ARG A 117 -17.38 29.59 1.96
CA ARG A 117 -18.03 29.22 3.22
C ARG A 117 -17.61 30.16 4.35
N ARG A 118 -16.31 30.40 4.53
CA ARG A 118 -15.80 31.32 5.54
C ARG A 118 -16.41 32.72 5.42
N LEU A 119 -16.55 33.25 4.20
CA LEU A 119 -17.16 34.56 3.95
C LEU A 119 -18.66 34.58 4.30
N ILE A 120 -19.42 33.52 4.00
CA ILE A 120 -20.83 33.41 4.38
C ILE A 120 -20.98 33.39 5.92
N GLY A 121 -20.21 32.55 6.61
CA GLY A 121 -20.25 32.48 8.09
C GLY A 121 -19.82 33.79 8.78
N GLY A 122 -18.87 34.50 8.18
CA GLY A 122 -18.32 35.76 8.66
C GLY A 122 -19.21 36.99 8.48
N MET A 123 -20.38 36.86 7.83
CA MET A 123 -21.30 37.99 7.59
C MET A 123 -21.84 38.62 8.87
N SER A 124 -22.47 39.80 8.74
CA SER A 124 -23.17 40.44 9.85
C SER A 124 -24.33 39.57 10.38
N ALA A 125 -24.87 39.89 11.56
CA ALA A 125 -26.07 39.21 12.06
C ALA A 125 -27.26 39.34 11.10
N GLN A 126 -27.37 40.49 10.41
CA GLN A 126 -28.39 40.74 9.39
C GLN A 126 -28.15 39.87 8.14
N GLY A 127 -26.91 39.78 7.67
CA GLY A 127 -26.54 38.94 6.52
C GLY A 127 -26.80 37.45 6.77
N ARG A 128 -26.46 36.94 7.97
CA ARG A 128 -26.79 35.56 8.37
C ARG A 128 -28.30 35.32 8.44
N GLN A 129 -29.07 36.28 8.97
CA GLN A 129 -30.52 36.16 8.97
C GLN A 129 -31.10 36.18 7.55
N ALA A 130 -30.54 36.99 6.65
CA ALA A 130 -30.90 36.98 5.24
C ALA A 130 -30.59 35.63 4.57
N TYR A 131 -29.45 35.02 4.86
CA TYR A 131 -29.10 33.69 4.37
C TYR A 131 -30.10 32.61 4.84
N GLU A 132 -30.44 32.62 6.15
CA GLU A 132 -31.45 31.73 6.71
C GLU A 132 -32.84 31.93 6.04
N LEU A 133 -33.22 33.18 5.76
CA LEU A 133 -34.48 33.49 5.07
C LEU A 133 -34.49 33.00 3.60
N LEU A 134 -33.36 33.08 2.92
CA LEU A 134 -33.24 32.67 1.52
C LEU A 134 -33.20 31.14 1.36
N TYR A 135 -32.43 30.44 2.20
CA TYR A 135 -32.12 29.02 1.99
C TYR A 135 -32.59 28.09 3.13
N GLY A 136 -32.82 28.60 4.34
CA GLY A 136 -33.06 27.78 5.53
C GLY A 136 -34.32 26.91 5.47
N LYS A 137 -35.43 27.44 4.94
CA LYS A 137 -36.67 26.66 4.79
C LYS A 137 -36.51 25.50 3.80
N GLY A 138 -35.87 25.75 2.66
CA GLY A 138 -35.61 24.72 1.65
C GLY A 138 -34.70 23.63 2.20
N ALA A 139 -33.60 24.04 2.82
CA ALA A 139 -32.63 23.14 3.44
C ALA A 139 -33.26 22.28 4.55
N ARG A 140 -34.17 22.83 5.36
CA ARG A 140 -34.89 22.06 6.40
C ARG A 140 -35.80 21.00 5.80
N VAL A 141 -36.60 21.35 4.79
CA VAL A 141 -37.49 20.39 4.13
C VAL A 141 -36.69 19.25 3.50
N GLN A 142 -35.59 19.58 2.84
CA GLN A 142 -34.68 18.61 2.23
C GLN A 142 -34.06 17.68 3.29
N LEU A 143 -33.57 18.24 4.41
CA LEU A 143 -33.00 17.45 5.49
C LEU A 143 -34.02 16.52 6.15
N ASP A 144 -35.21 17.03 6.46
CA ASP A 144 -36.24 16.24 7.15
C ASP A 144 -36.71 15.06 6.26
N ALA A 145 -36.81 15.26 4.94
CA ALA A 145 -37.09 14.21 3.97
C ALA A 145 -35.94 13.18 3.91
N ALA A 146 -34.70 13.65 3.76
CA ALA A 146 -33.51 12.79 3.70
C ALA A 146 -33.38 11.90 4.95
N LEU A 147 -33.63 12.44 6.14
CA LEU A 147 -33.59 11.68 7.39
C LEU A 147 -34.74 10.68 7.53
N ALA A 148 -35.92 11.00 7.00
CA ALA A 148 -37.06 10.08 7.00
C ALA A 148 -36.82 8.86 6.08
N ASP A 149 -36.18 9.10 4.93
CA ASP A 149 -35.90 8.07 3.92
C ASP A 149 -34.57 7.34 4.15
N GLY A 150 -33.71 7.86 5.04
CA GLY A 150 -32.36 7.34 5.27
C GLY A 150 -31.38 7.65 4.13
N ASP A 151 -31.65 8.69 3.33
CA ASP A 151 -30.84 9.13 2.21
C ASP A 151 -29.64 9.97 2.68
N TRP A 152 -28.56 9.27 3.04
CA TRP A 152 -27.33 9.89 3.50
C TRP A 152 -26.65 10.82 2.47
N PRO A 153 -26.56 10.47 1.17
CA PRO A 153 -26.13 11.41 0.14
C PRO A 153 -26.85 12.76 0.19
N GLU A 154 -28.16 12.76 0.42
CA GLU A 154 -28.93 14.00 0.50
C GLU A 154 -28.66 14.79 1.81
N VAL A 155 -28.39 14.10 2.92
CA VAL A 155 -27.92 14.75 4.16
C VAL A 155 -26.54 15.42 3.93
N GLU A 156 -25.64 14.76 3.20
CA GLU A 156 -24.35 15.32 2.80
C GLU A 156 -24.52 16.58 1.94
N GLU A 157 -25.49 16.56 1.03
CA GLU A 157 -25.82 17.68 0.15
C GLU A 157 -26.32 18.91 0.93
N VAL A 158 -27.21 18.71 1.90
CA VAL A 158 -27.68 19.80 2.78
C VAL A 158 -26.53 20.38 3.61
N ALA A 159 -25.69 19.51 4.19
CA ALA A 159 -24.53 19.91 4.97
C ALA A 159 -23.52 20.72 4.13
N ARG A 160 -23.34 20.35 2.85
CA ARG A 160 -22.42 20.99 1.91
C ARG A 160 -22.93 22.34 1.41
N ARG A 161 -24.13 22.38 0.84
CA ARG A 161 -24.67 23.57 0.14
C ARG A 161 -25.22 24.62 1.09
N PHE A 162 -25.82 24.19 2.19
CA PHE A 162 -26.55 25.08 3.10
C PHE A 162 -25.93 25.12 4.49
N PHE A 163 -24.62 24.85 4.59
CA PHE A 163 -23.89 24.71 5.85
C PHE A 163 -24.25 25.79 6.89
N HIS A 164 -24.31 27.05 6.47
CA HIS A 164 -24.55 28.17 7.39
C HIS A 164 -26.00 28.41 7.81
N THR A 165 -26.93 27.57 7.35
CA THR A 165 -28.32 27.56 7.83
C THR A 165 -28.47 26.70 9.08
N SER A 166 -29.57 26.85 9.84
CA SER A 166 -29.83 25.96 10.97
C SER A 166 -29.93 24.48 10.56
N ALA A 167 -30.48 24.20 9.37
CA ALA A 167 -30.57 22.85 8.82
C ALA A 167 -29.19 22.31 8.43
N GLY A 168 -28.32 23.13 7.82
CA GLY A 168 -26.95 22.73 7.47
C GLY A 168 -26.11 22.32 8.67
N TYR A 169 -26.13 23.08 9.77
CA TYR A 169 -25.45 22.69 10.99
C TYR A 169 -25.99 21.40 11.60
N ASP A 170 -27.32 21.20 11.57
CA ASP A 170 -27.95 19.97 12.08
C ASP A 170 -27.59 18.77 11.20
N ALA A 171 -27.56 18.95 9.88
CA ALA A 171 -27.09 17.94 8.93
C ALA A 171 -25.63 17.55 9.22
N THR A 172 -24.72 18.52 9.39
CA THR A 172 -23.31 18.26 9.74
C THR A 172 -23.16 17.52 11.06
N ILE A 173 -23.93 17.88 12.10
CA ILE A 173 -23.92 17.15 13.37
C ILE A 173 -24.46 15.74 13.20
N THR A 174 -25.50 15.56 12.39
CA THR A 174 -26.09 14.24 12.12
C THR A 174 -25.11 13.34 11.38
N LEU A 175 -24.36 13.89 10.42
CA LEU A 175 -23.23 13.18 9.81
C LEU A 175 -22.18 12.81 10.85
N GLY A 176 -21.77 13.75 11.73
CA GLY A 176 -20.82 13.46 12.81
C GLY A 176 -21.29 12.37 13.78
N LEU A 177 -22.60 12.21 14.00
CA LEU A 177 -23.14 11.10 14.77
C LEU A 177 -23.03 9.77 14.01
N ARG A 178 -23.38 9.75 12.72
CA ARG A 178 -23.18 8.58 11.86
C ARG A 178 -21.71 8.16 11.81
N GLU A 179 -20.78 9.11 11.75
CA GLU A 179 -19.33 8.82 11.82
C GLU A 179 -18.96 8.05 13.09
N LEU A 180 -19.51 8.46 14.25
CA LEU A 180 -19.29 7.72 15.51
C LEU A 180 -19.88 6.32 15.46
N ASP A 181 -21.09 6.16 14.93
CA ASP A 181 -21.75 4.86 14.79
C ASP A 181 -20.97 3.91 13.86
N LEU A 182 -20.26 4.45 12.88
CA LEU A 182 -19.36 3.71 11.98
C LEU A 182 -17.97 3.45 12.57
N GLY A 183 -17.69 3.93 13.79
CA GLY A 183 -16.38 3.77 14.42
C GLY A 183 -15.29 4.71 13.89
N GLU A 184 -15.68 5.85 13.31
CA GLU A 184 -14.77 6.85 12.71
C GLU A 184 -14.69 8.13 13.57
N PRO A 185 -14.07 8.08 14.76
CA PRO A 185 -14.10 9.18 15.72
C PRO A 185 -13.36 10.43 15.24
N MET A 186 -12.34 10.28 14.39
CA MET A 186 -11.61 11.42 13.82
C MET A 186 -12.50 12.22 12.85
N ALA A 187 -13.23 11.52 11.99
CA ALA A 187 -14.18 12.15 11.08
C ALA A 187 -15.32 12.83 11.86
N ALA A 188 -15.87 12.16 12.87
CA ALA A 188 -16.89 12.73 13.76
C ALA A 188 -16.42 14.03 14.43
N ALA A 189 -15.20 14.01 14.99
CA ALA A 189 -14.63 15.16 15.66
C ALA A 189 -14.47 16.35 14.70
N SER A 190 -14.01 16.11 13.46
CA SER A 190 -13.94 17.14 12.42
C SER A 190 -15.31 17.77 12.12
N ARG A 191 -16.38 16.97 12.00
CA ARG A 191 -17.74 17.47 11.75
C ARG A 191 -18.27 18.32 12.92
N PHE A 192 -18.08 17.86 14.16
CA PHE A 192 -18.53 18.63 15.34
C PHE A 192 -17.69 19.90 15.56
N GLN A 193 -16.38 19.82 15.35
CA GLN A 193 -15.49 20.97 15.45
C GLN A 193 -15.90 22.05 14.45
N GLU A 194 -16.22 21.68 13.22
CA GLU A 194 -16.64 22.64 12.20
C GLU A 194 -17.85 23.47 12.63
N VAL A 195 -18.88 22.85 13.23
CA VAL A 195 -20.04 23.60 13.72
C VAL A 195 -19.68 24.44 14.95
N ARG A 196 -18.78 23.93 15.80
CA ARG A 196 -18.33 24.62 17.02
C ARG A 196 -17.50 25.87 16.72
N ASP A 197 -16.76 25.88 15.62
CA ASP A 197 -15.90 27.00 15.23
C ASP A 197 -16.69 28.30 14.98
N TRP A 198 -18.01 28.19 14.78
CA TRP A 198 -18.91 29.32 14.57
C TRP A 198 -19.71 29.66 15.84
N PRO A 199 -19.46 30.79 16.53
CA PRO A 199 -20.10 31.11 17.80
C PRO A 199 -21.64 31.13 17.77
N HIS A 200 -22.24 31.62 16.68
CA HIS A 200 -23.69 31.65 16.51
C HIS A 200 -24.32 30.26 16.34
N ALA A 201 -23.59 29.32 15.73
CA ALA A 201 -24.05 27.95 15.53
C ALA A 201 -23.85 27.12 16.80
N ARG A 202 -22.71 27.35 17.48
CA ARG A 202 -22.32 26.75 18.75
C ARG A 202 -23.35 27.04 19.84
N ALA A 203 -23.65 28.31 20.10
CA ALA A 203 -24.47 28.72 21.25
C ALA A 203 -25.83 28.01 21.36
N ALA A 204 -26.50 27.77 20.23
CA ALA A 204 -27.80 27.10 20.18
C ALA A 204 -27.75 25.57 20.43
N ARG A 205 -26.55 24.97 20.44
CA ARG A 205 -26.34 23.51 20.45
C ARG A 205 -25.48 23.04 21.61
N GLU A 206 -25.04 23.95 22.47
CA GLU A 206 -24.36 23.63 23.71
C GLU A 206 -25.35 23.18 24.79
N PRO A 207 -24.92 22.35 25.76
CA PRO A 207 -23.56 21.77 25.91
C PRO A 207 -23.31 20.52 25.04
N LEU A 208 -24.35 20.01 24.37
CA LEU A 208 -24.32 18.69 23.74
C LEU A 208 -23.31 18.60 22.58
N LEU A 209 -23.11 19.69 21.83
CA LEU A 209 -22.08 19.76 20.79
C LEU A 209 -20.67 19.58 21.37
N SER A 210 -20.33 20.30 22.46
CA SER A 210 -19.05 20.12 23.15
C SER A 210 -18.84 18.70 23.64
N LEU A 211 -19.87 18.10 24.25
CA LEU A 211 -19.76 16.76 24.84
C LEU A 211 -19.56 15.69 23.75
N ARG A 212 -20.25 15.82 22.61
CA ARG A 212 -20.05 14.95 21.44
C ARG A 212 -18.66 15.10 20.85
N LEU A 213 -18.17 16.33 20.71
CA LEU A 213 -16.81 16.59 20.24
C LEU A 213 -15.76 16.03 21.20
N ALA A 214 -15.94 16.22 22.51
CA ALA A 214 -15.05 15.66 23.53
C ALA A 214 -15.04 14.12 23.48
N LEU A 215 -16.21 13.49 23.30
CA LEU A 215 -16.31 12.04 23.11
C LEU A 215 -15.55 11.58 21.87
N ALA A 216 -15.75 12.26 20.74
CA ALA A 216 -15.08 11.94 19.49
C ALA A 216 -13.55 12.07 19.63
N TRP A 217 -13.04 13.13 20.26
CA TRP A 217 -11.61 13.26 20.54
C TRP A 217 -11.06 12.18 21.46
N ARG A 218 -11.80 11.82 22.51
CA ARG A 218 -11.43 10.74 23.45
C ARG A 218 -11.35 9.39 22.74
N LEU A 219 -12.34 9.07 21.89
CA LEU A 219 -12.35 7.85 21.08
C LEU A 219 -11.28 7.84 19.98
N ALA A 220 -10.88 9.01 19.49
CA ALA A 220 -9.78 9.16 18.53
C ALA A 220 -8.37 9.12 19.18
N GLY A 221 -8.28 9.01 20.51
CA GLY A 221 -7.01 9.05 21.25
C GLY A 221 -6.38 10.44 21.36
N GLN A 222 -7.14 11.50 21.11
CA GLN A 222 -6.71 12.90 21.14
C GLN A 222 -7.08 13.53 22.50
N ASP A 223 -6.47 13.05 23.57
CA ASP A 223 -6.79 13.41 24.96
C ASP A 223 -6.62 14.91 25.25
N ASP A 224 -5.60 15.55 24.66
CA ASP A 224 -5.38 16.98 24.85
C ASP A 224 -6.47 17.84 24.18
N ASN A 225 -6.96 17.41 23.02
CA ASN A 225 -8.10 18.07 22.36
C ASN A 225 -9.39 17.88 23.17
N CYS A 226 -9.63 16.65 23.67
CA CYS A 226 -10.76 16.36 24.55
C CYS A 226 -10.73 17.28 25.79
N ARG A 227 -9.58 17.35 26.48
CA ARG A 227 -9.39 18.22 27.65
C ARG A 227 -9.66 19.69 27.31
N THR A 228 -9.11 20.17 26.20
CA THR A 228 -9.29 21.57 25.76
C THR A 228 -10.77 21.91 25.55
N VAL A 229 -11.51 21.04 24.84
CA VAL A 229 -12.94 21.23 24.58
C VAL A 229 -13.77 21.30 25.87
N LEU A 230 -13.45 20.43 26.85
CA LEU A 230 -14.11 20.39 28.15
C LEU A 230 -13.83 21.63 29.01
N ILE A 231 -12.57 22.09 29.03
CA ILE A 231 -12.18 23.33 29.72
C ILE A 231 -12.90 24.53 29.11
N ASP A 232 -12.99 24.60 27.78
CA ASP A 232 -13.68 25.68 27.10
C ASP A 232 -15.19 25.65 27.31
N LEU A 233 -15.79 24.45 27.39
CA LEU A 233 -17.20 24.31 27.79
C LEU A 233 -17.41 24.86 29.21
N LYS A 234 -16.55 24.50 30.17
CA LYS A 234 -16.61 25.03 31.55
C LYS A 234 -16.51 26.55 31.58
N LYS A 235 -15.60 27.14 30.82
CA LYS A 235 -15.48 28.62 30.72
C LYS A 235 -16.77 29.26 30.19
N SER A 236 -17.47 28.63 29.24
CA SER A 236 -18.71 29.17 28.66
C SER A 236 -19.91 29.11 29.62
N PHE A 237 -20.00 28.11 30.50
CA PHE A 237 -21.13 27.93 31.42
C PHE A 237 -20.84 28.37 32.87
N GLY A 238 -19.57 28.60 33.22
CA GLY A 238 -19.13 28.91 34.58
C GLY A 238 -19.25 27.71 35.53
N GLU A 239 -19.49 27.96 36.81
CA GLU A 239 -19.75 26.90 37.81
C GLU A 239 -21.20 26.41 37.82
N ARG A 240 -22.03 26.85 36.87
CA ARG A 240 -23.43 26.42 36.80
C ARG A 240 -23.48 24.94 36.43
N PRO A 241 -24.24 24.12 37.16
CA PRO A 241 -24.47 22.75 36.74
C PRO A 241 -25.19 22.71 35.40
N LEU A 242 -24.85 21.74 34.56
CA LEU A 242 -25.53 21.48 33.29
C LEU A 242 -26.81 20.71 33.59
N GLU A 243 -27.96 21.22 33.14
CA GLU A 243 -29.24 20.52 33.30
C GLU A 243 -29.25 19.24 32.44
N ARG A 244 -29.65 18.12 33.06
CA ARG A 244 -29.82 16.86 32.35
C ARG A 244 -31.24 16.69 31.84
N ARG A 245 -31.39 16.03 30.69
CA ARG A 245 -32.69 15.75 30.06
C ARG A 245 -33.56 14.76 30.84
N ASP A 246 -32.94 13.90 31.65
CA ASP A 246 -33.59 12.94 32.55
C ASP A 246 -33.89 13.50 33.96
N GLY A 247 -33.61 14.78 34.19
CA GLY A 247 -33.74 15.45 35.48
C GLY A 247 -32.44 15.37 36.30
N GLY A 248 -32.10 16.49 36.94
CA GLY A 248 -30.90 16.63 37.78
C GLY A 248 -29.80 17.48 37.17
N ASP A 249 -28.83 17.81 38.01
CA ASP A 249 -27.76 18.76 37.75
C ASP A 249 -26.42 18.03 37.57
N LEU A 250 -25.74 18.28 36.44
CA LEU A 250 -24.41 17.76 36.19
C LEU A 250 -23.37 18.84 36.49
N THR A 251 -22.76 18.79 37.67
CA THR A 251 -21.66 19.68 38.04
C THR A 251 -20.39 19.32 37.28
N LEU A 252 -19.77 20.31 36.65
CA LEU A 252 -18.48 20.18 35.98
C LEU A 252 -17.33 20.00 37.00
N PHE A 253 -16.17 19.58 36.50
CA PHE A 253 -14.95 19.39 37.31
C PHE A 253 -14.40 20.71 37.88
N LYS A 254 -13.80 20.63 39.08
CA LYS A 254 -13.23 21.80 39.77
C LYS A 254 -11.88 22.21 39.20
N ASN A 255 -10.98 21.24 39.04
CA ASN A 255 -9.64 21.46 38.49
C ASN A 255 -9.55 20.97 37.06
N ASP A 256 -8.86 21.70 36.19
CA ASP A 256 -8.74 21.36 34.76
C ASP A 256 -8.02 20.02 34.52
N ALA A 257 -7.17 19.58 35.47
CA ALA A 257 -6.53 18.27 35.46
C ALA A 257 -7.54 17.11 35.61
N GLU A 258 -8.69 17.33 36.26
CA GLU A 258 -9.72 16.32 36.52
C GLU A 258 -10.69 16.15 35.34
N ALA A 259 -10.54 16.93 34.27
CA ALA A 259 -11.50 16.99 33.17
C ALA A 259 -11.75 15.63 32.50
N LEU A 260 -10.68 14.88 32.24
CA LEU A 260 -10.78 13.57 31.58
C LEU A 260 -11.39 12.51 32.51
N ASP A 261 -10.97 12.47 33.77
CA ASP A 261 -11.52 11.54 34.78
C ASP A 261 -12.99 11.84 35.10
N TRP A 262 -13.39 13.12 35.06
CA TRP A 262 -14.80 13.51 35.15
C TRP A 262 -15.58 13.02 33.93
N PHE A 263 -15.02 13.17 32.73
CA PHE A 263 -15.69 12.77 31.49
C PHE A 263 -15.86 11.25 31.38
N ASP A 264 -14.84 10.46 31.72
CA ASP A 264 -14.91 9.00 31.73
C ASP A 264 -15.96 8.49 32.74
N ARG A 265 -16.11 9.16 33.89
CA ARG A 265 -17.19 8.85 34.85
C ARG A 265 -18.56 9.21 34.30
N TRP A 266 -18.68 10.35 33.62
CA TRP A 266 -19.93 10.79 33.00
C TRP A 266 -20.39 9.84 31.89
N ALA A 267 -19.45 9.36 31.06
CA ALA A 267 -19.73 8.39 30.02
C ALA A 267 -20.18 7.01 30.57
N GLY A 268 -20.05 6.77 31.89
CA GLY A 268 -20.46 5.54 32.57
C GLY A 268 -19.51 4.35 32.36
N VAL A 269 -18.56 4.47 31.44
CA VAL A 269 -17.48 3.51 31.16
C VAL A 269 -16.20 4.29 30.86
N PRO A 270 -15.01 3.77 31.22
CA PRO A 270 -13.75 4.35 30.78
C PRO A 270 -13.71 4.40 29.26
N VAL A 271 -13.79 5.61 28.68
CA VAL A 271 -13.79 5.78 27.22
C VAL A 271 -12.36 5.55 26.75
N ARG A 272 -12.16 4.44 26.04
CA ARG A 272 -10.85 4.09 25.48
C ARG A 272 -10.79 4.45 24.01
N PRO A 273 -9.62 4.83 23.49
CA PRO A 273 -9.44 5.04 22.07
C PRO A 273 -9.84 3.79 21.29
N LEU A 274 -10.56 3.99 20.19
CA LEU A 274 -10.79 2.95 19.21
C LEU A 274 -9.48 2.68 18.46
N ARG A 275 -9.22 1.42 18.13
CA ARG A 275 -8.05 1.07 17.31
C ARG A 275 -8.24 1.66 15.91
N ALA A 276 -7.26 2.41 15.43
CA ALA A 276 -7.26 3.06 14.13
C ALA A 276 -7.19 2.08 12.94
N THR A 277 -6.93 0.81 13.20
CA THR A 277 -6.71 -0.24 12.18
C THR A 277 -7.97 -0.94 11.69
N GLY A 278 -9.15 -0.43 12.06
CA GLY A 278 -10.44 -1.02 11.70
C GLY A 278 -10.71 -2.35 12.41
N GLU A 279 -11.95 -2.81 12.34
CA GLU A 279 -12.34 -4.12 12.88
C GLU A 279 -11.54 -5.25 12.24
N ARG A 280 -11.33 -6.34 13.00
CA ARG A 280 -10.82 -7.59 12.42
C ARG A 280 -11.78 -8.03 11.33
N ARG A 281 -11.32 -8.04 10.09
CA ARG A 281 -12.11 -8.51 8.96
C ARG A 281 -11.76 -9.96 8.68
N ASP A 282 -12.79 -10.75 8.45
CA ASP A 282 -12.66 -12.09 7.87
C ASP A 282 -12.45 -12.02 6.34
N GLU A 283 -12.57 -10.84 5.75
CA GLU A 283 -12.38 -10.55 4.32
C GLU A 283 -11.15 -9.68 4.05
N TRP A 284 -10.75 -9.61 2.78
CA TRP A 284 -9.63 -8.79 2.31
C TRP A 284 -9.96 -8.14 0.95
N PRO A 285 -10.94 -7.20 0.88
CA PRO A 285 -11.51 -6.71 -0.38
C PRO A 285 -10.63 -5.69 -1.11
N LEU A 286 -9.58 -5.18 -0.48
CA LEU A 286 -8.74 -4.09 -0.99
C LEU A 286 -7.26 -4.43 -0.84
N MET A 287 -6.41 -3.80 -1.66
CA MET A 287 -4.97 -3.75 -1.39
C MET A 287 -4.72 -3.23 0.04
N ALA A 288 -3.91 -3.96 0.82
CA ALA A 288 -3.70 -3.74 2.25
C ALA A 288 -4.98 -3.80 3.14
N GLY A 289 -6.04 -4.45 2.64
CA GLY A 289 -7.19 -4.98 3.36
C GLY A 289 -8.35 -4.01 3.64
N ASN A 290 -8.10 -2.71 3.80
CA ASN A 290 -9.15 -1.71 4.07
C ASN A 290 -8.88 -0.36 3.40
N ALA A 291 -9.81 0.59 3.53
CA ALA A 291 -9.72 1.90 2.90
C ALA A 291 -8.59 2.79 3.45
N ALA A 292 -8.13 2.52 4.68
CA ALA A 292 -6.98 3.16 5.31
C ALA A 292 -5.64 2.50 4.94
N ARG A 293 -5.68 1.37 4.20
CA ARG A 293 -4.52 0.57 3.76
C ARG A 293 -3.65 0.07 4.92
N ASN A 294 -4.25 -0.16 6.07
CA ASN A 294 -3.58 -0.62 7.28
C ASN A 294 -4.43 -1.65 8.04
N ALA A 295 -5.07 -2.56 7.31
CA ALA A 295 -5.93 -3.57 7.91
C ALA A 295 -5.13 -4.56 8.77
N ILE A 296 -5.73 -4.96 9.89
CA ILE A 296 -5.26 -6.10 10.67
C ILE A 296 -6.24 -7.25 10.44
N SER A 297 -5.73 -8.36 9.91
CA SER A 297 -6.53 -9.58 9.73
C SER A 297 -6.71 -10.33 11.06
N GLY A 298 -7.69 -11.23 11.08
CA GLY A 298 -7.80 -12.27 12.10
C GLY A 298 -6.58 -13.20 12.12
N ALA A 299 -6.42 -13.96 13.19
CA ALA A 299 -5.29 -14.87 13.37
C ALA A 299 -5.26 -15.97 12.29
N ALA A 300 -4.14 -16.06 11.57
CA ALA A 300 -3.82 -17.12 10.62
C ALA A 300 -2.31 -17.41 10.69
N VAL A 301 -1.89 -18.61 10.30
CA VAL A 301 -0.48 -19.03 10.40
C VAL A 301 -0.03 -19.79 9.15
N PRO A 302 1.25 -19.70 8.78
CA PRO A 302 1.81 -20.54 7.72
C PRO A 302 2.01 -21.98 8.23
N THR A 303 1.90 -22.93 7.30
CA THR A 303 2.04 -24.37 7.54
C THR A 303 2.92 -24.96 6.42
N GLU A 304 3.41 -26.18 6.58
CA GLU A 304 4.26 -26.81 5.56
C GLU A 304 3.50 -27.16 4.28
N HIS A 305 2.26 -27.60 4.45
CA HIS A 305 1.36 -27.92 3.35
C HIS A 305 0.22 -26.90 3.30
N VAL A 306 -0.15 -26.54 2.08
CA VAL A 306 -1.35 -25.77 1.80
C VAL A 306 -2.58 -26.69 1.85
N ALA A 307 -3.76 -26.13 2.11
CA ALA A 307 -5.02 -26.87 2.05
C ALA A 307 -5.44 -27.16 0.60
N TRP A 308 -5.19 -26.20 -0.31
CA TRP A 308 -5.45 -26.33 -1.74
C TRP A 308 -4.57 -25.34 -2.53
N SER A 309 -4.37 -25.62 -3.81
CA SER A 309 -3.65 -24.75 -4.75
C SER A 309 -4.09 -24.96 -6.20
N HIS A 310 -3.97 -23.91 -7.02
CA HIS A 310 -4.24 -23.94 -8.47
C HIS A 310 -3.14 -23.24 -9.26
N MET A 311 -2.80 -23.76 -10.44
CA MET A 311 -1.89 -23.11 -11.38
C MET A 311 -2.61 -21.96 -12.11
N LEU A 312 -1.91 -20.84 -12.30
CA LEU A 312 -2.41 -19.60 -12.90
C LEU A 312 -1.88 -19.32 -14.31
N LEU A 313 -0.91 -20.10 -14.78
CA LEU A 313 -0.24 -19.93 -16.09
C LEU A 313 -0.71 -20.95 -17.13
N ASP A 314 -2.01 -21.26 -17.13
CA ASP A 314 -2.61 -22.25 -18.03
C ASP A 314 -3.68 -21.59 -18.93
N ASP A 315 -3.90 -22.22 -20.09
CA ASP A 315 -5.03 -21.92 -20.96
C ASP A 315 -6.15 -22.91 -20.61
N ASP A 316 -7.20 -22.43 -19.94
CA ASP A 316 -8.40 -23.23 -19.65
C ASP A 316 -9.11 -23.69 -20.97
N GLY A 317 -8.64 -23.24 -22.15
CA GLY A 317 -9.16 -23.58 -23.48
C GLY A 317 -8.34 -24.54 -24.35
N ASP A 318 -7.22 -25.12 -23.88
CA ASP A 318 -6.42 -26.08 -24.68
C ASP A 318 -6.80 -27.55 -24.38
N PRO A 319 -7.53 -28.25 -25.27
CA PRO A 319 -7.90 -29.67 -25.09
C PRO A 319 -6.70 -30.63 -25.13
N LEU A 320 -5.48 -30.14 -25.39
CA LEU A 320 -4.25 -30.92 -25.34
C LEU A 320 -3.51 -30.81 -23.99
N ALA A 321 -4.04 -30.06 -23.02
CA ALA A 321 -3.43 -29.86 -21.70
C ALA A 321 -3.64 -31.04 -20.72
N GLU A 322 -4.44 -32.05 -21.07
CA GLU A 322 -4.77 -33.18 -20.18
C GLU A 322 -3.64 -34.22 -19.99
N GLU A 323 -2.47 -34.08 -20.61
CA GLU A 323 -1.33 -35.02 -20.44
C GLU A 323 -0.07 -34.34 -19.89
N ASP A 324 -0.06 -33.93 -18.62
CA ASP A 324 1.08 -34.05 -17.67
C ASP A 324 0.81 -33.23 -16.40
N THR A 325 0.07 -33.83 -15.46
CA THR A 325 0.00 -33.38 -14.07
C THR A 325 0.52 -34.51 -13.20
N ASP A 326 1.85 -34.61 -13.02
CA ASP A 326 2.49 -35.08 -11.77
C ASP A 326 3.99 -35.45 -11.84
N THR A 327 4.68 -35.37 -12.98
CA THR A 327 6.11 -35.78 -13.00
C THR A 327 7.06 -34.63 -12.64
N PRO A 328 7.88 -34.73 -11.58
CA PRO A 328 8.94 -33.77 -11.30
C PRO A 328 9.96 -33.80 -12.45
N ILE A 329 10.19 -32.65 -13.10
CA ILE A 329 11.26 -32.53 -14.09
C ILE A 329 12.58 -32.52 -13.32
N GLU A 330 13.26 -33.67 -13.27
CA GLU A 330 14.65 -33.73 -12.82
C GLU A 330 15.52 -32.89 -13.79
N LEU A 331 16.08 -31.79 -13.26
CA LEU A 331 16.96 -30.86 -13.97
C LEU A 331 18.35 -31.45 -14.35
N ASN A 332 18.54 -32.76 -14.20
CA ASN A 332 19.81 -33.43 -14.43
C ASN A 332 19.68 -34.55 -15.47
N SER A 333 19.45 -34.22 -16.73
CA SER A 333 20.02 -35.03 -17.82
C SER A 333 20.08 -34.24 -19.12
N ASP A 334 21.13 -34.53 -19.87
CA ASP A 334 21.54 -33.98 -21.17
C ASP A 334 20.55 -34.32 -22.33
N ARG A 335 19.24 -34.39 -22.05
CA ARG A 335 18.19 -34.64 -23.03
C ARG A 335 17.55 -33.31 -23.44
N SER A 336 17.77 -32.97 -24.70
CA SER A 336 17.23 -31.77 -25.35
C SER A 336 15.72 -31.59 -25.11
N PRO A 337 15.26 -30.39 -24.69
CA PRO A 337 13.85 -30.11 -24.46
C PRO A 337 13.15 -30.00 -25.81
N THR A 338 12.55 -31.11 -26.27
CA THR A 338 12.00 -31.18 -27.63
C THR A 338 10.47 -31.16 -27.67
N LEU A 339 9.75 -31.08 -26.55
CA LEU A 339 8.27 -31.11 -26.57
C LEU A 339 7.63 -30.25 -25.45
N LEU A 340 7.83 -28.93 -25.47
CA LEU A 340 6.83 -28.01 -24.89
C LEU A 340 5.95 -27.56 -26.04
N ARG A 341 4.91 -28.35 -26.37
CA ARG A 341 3.91 -27.95 -27.38
C ARG A 341 3.03 -26.85 -26.77
N GLY A 342 2.79 -25.79 -27.54
CA GLY A 342 1.93 -24.66 -27.14
C GLY A 342 2.69 -23.39 -26.74
N ALA A 343 2.03 -22.23 -26.87
CA ALA A 343 2.63 -20.94 -26.54
C ALA A 343 2.74 -20.72 -25.02
N TRP A 344 1.75 -21.20 -24.26
CA TRP A 344 1.72 -21.16 -22.79
C TRP A 344 2.82 -21.97 -22.11
N GLY A 345 3.19 -23.12 -22.66
CA GLY A 345 4.33 -23.90 -22.16
C GLY A 345 5.63 -23.09 -22.14
N ARG A 346 5.84 -22.21 -23.14
CA ARG A 346 7.02 -21.32 -23.19
C ARG A 346 6.91 -20.18 -22.19
N VAL A 347 5.73 -19.57 -22.03
CA VAL A 347 5.48 -18.53 -21.02
C VAL A 347 5.78 -19.06 -19.62
N ARG A 348 5.30 -20.27 -19.30
CA ARG A 348 5.54 -20.92 -18.01
C ARG A 348 7.02 -21.18 -17.76
N THR A 349 7.75 -21.66 -18.77
CA THR A 349 9.20 -21.85 -18.66
C THR A 349 9.93 -20.54 -18.43
N GLU A 350 9.55 -19.47 -19.13
CA GLU A 350 10.20 -18.16 -18.95
C GLU A 350 9.99 -17.63 -17.53
N VAL A 351 8.75 -17.56 -17.07
CA VAL A 351 8.41 -17.04 -15.74
C VAL A 351 9.08 -17.86 -14.64
N ARG A 352 9.09 -19.20 -14.74
CA ARG A 352 9.79 -20.08 -13.79
C ARG A 352 11.30 -19.88 -13.82
N SER A 353 11.89 -19.75 -15.01
CA SER A 353 13.33 -19.54 -15.15
C SER A 353 13.76 -18.22 -14.50
N GLU A 354 12.95 -17.18 -14.64
CA GLU A 354 13.19 -15.88 -14.01
C GLU A 354 13.08 -15.93 -12.48
N ILE A 355 12.08 -16.65 -11.94
CA ILE A 355 11.96 -16.90 -10.49
C ILE A 355 13.19 -17.62 -9.96
N GLU A 356 13.59 -18.71 -10.61
CA GLU A 356 14.72 -19.53 -10.18
C GLU A 356 16.04 -18.75 -10.30
N ARG A 357 16.20 -17.94 -11.34
CA ARG A 357 17.35 -17.04 -11.49
C ARG A 357 17.42 -16.02 -10.35
N ARG A 358 16.30 -15.38 -9.98
CA ARG A 358 16.25 -14.45 -8.83
C ARG A 358 16.59 -15.17 -7.53
N ARG A 359 16.07 -16.38 -7.34
CA ARG A 359 16.33 -17.22 -6.17
C ARG A 359 17.81 -17.61 -6.04
N GLN A 360 18.45 -18.05 -7.12
CA GLN A 360 19.88 -18.40 -7.13
C GLN A 360 20.78 -17.21 -6.80
N MET A 361 20.33 -15.99 -7.12
CA MET A 361 21.05 -14.75 -6.81
C MET A 361 20.59 -14.06 -5.52
N ASP A 362 19.70 -14.69 -4.73
CA ASP A 362 19.05 -14.10 -3.55
C ASP A 362 18.49 -12.68 -3.81
N ARG A 363 17.76 -12.52 -4.92
CA ARG A 363 17.12 -11.27 -5.31
C ARG A 363 15.60 -11.30 -5.05
N PRO A 364 14.98 -10.16 -4.71
CA PRO A 364 13.53 -10.08 -4.54
C PRO A 364 12.77 -10.56 -5.78
N ALA A 365 11.72 -11.35 -5.56
CA ALA A 365 10.83 -11.88 -6.59
C ALA A 365 9.36 -11.55 -6.28
N ILE A 366 9.08 -10.29 -5.96
CA ILE A 366 7.75 -9.80 -5.59
C ILE A 366 6.95 -9.53 -6.86
N ILE A 367 5.81 -10.20 -7.03
CA ILE A 367 4.90 -9.96 -8.16
C ILE A 367 4.03 -8.73 -7.93
N ALA A 368 3.58 -8.11 -9.03
CA ALA A 368 2.64 -7.00 -9.00
C ALA A 368 1.23 -7.42 -8.59
N ALA A 369 0.82 -8.64 -8.99
CA ALA A 369 -0.54 -9.15 -8.77
C ALA A 369 -0.84 -9.42 -7.28
N GLN A 370 -1.99 -8.98 -6.81
CA GLN A 370 -2.42 -9.22 -5.42
C GLN A 370 -3.85 -9.76 -5.38
N PRO A 371 -4.10 -10.86 -4.65
CA PRO A 371 -5.44 -11.43 -4.55
C PRO A 371 -6.30 -10.57 -3.62
N ILE A 372 -7.62 -10.67 -3.79
CA ILE A 372 -8.61 -10.16 -2.82
C ILE A 372 -9.52 -11.30 -2.37
N VAL A 373 -10.11 -11.13 -1.19
CA VAL A 373 -11.14 -12.04 -0.66
C VAL A 373 -12.38 -11.26 -0.34
N VAL A 374 -13.50 -11.70 -0.91
CA VAL A 374 -14.85 -11.14 -0.72
C VAL A 374 -15.76 -12.28 -0.28
N GLY A 375 -16.26 -12.23 0.96
CA GLY A 375 -16.90 -13.36 1.61
C GLY A 375 -16.04 -14.63 1.55
N ASN A 376 -16.58 -15.69 0.96
CA ASN A 376 -15.90 -16.98 0.76
C ASN A 376 -15.27 -17.11 -0.65
N THR A 377 -15.10 -16.01 -1.37
CA THR A 377 -14.59 -16.00 -2.75
C THR A 377 -13.23 -15.32 -2.79
N VAL A 378 -12.21 -16.06 -3.23
CA VAL A 378 -10.88 -15.55 -3.57
C VAL A 378 -10.89 -15.15 -5.04
N VAL A 379 -10.62 -13.88 -5.34
CA VAL A 379 -10.51 -13.39 -6.73
C VAL A 379 -9.06 -13.01 -7.01
N VAL A 380 -8.54 -13.50 -8.14
CA VAL A 380 -7.15 -13.34 -8.53
C VAL A 380 -7.03 -12.89 -9.98
N ARG A 381 -5.99 -12.12 -10.28
CA ARG A 381 -5.55 -11.78 -11.63
C ARG A 381 -4.53 -12.82 -12.10
N SER A 382 -4.87 -13.59 -13.12
CA SER A 382 -3.88 -14.33 -13.92
C SER A 382 -3.36 -13.46 -15.07
N LEU A 383 -2.36 -13.95 -15.83
CA LEU A 383 -1.84 -13.26 -17.00
C LEU A 383 -2.90 -13.04 -18.09
N SER A 384 -3.86 -13.96 -18.23
CA SER A 384 -4.89 -13.90 -19.26
C SER A 384 -6.21 -13.31 -18.79
N GLN A 385 -6.66 -13.65 -17.57
CA GLN A 385 -8.03 -13.42 -17.13
C GLN A 385 -8.12 -13.20 -15.61
N LEU A 386 -9.30 -12.81 -15.13
CA LEU A 386 -9.63 -12.87 -13.71
C LEU A 386 -10.20 -14.27 -13.41
N ARG A 387 -9.85 -14.83 -12.27
CA ARG A 387 -10.33 -16.15 -11.82
C ARG A 387 -10.81 -16.06 -10.39
N ALA A 388 -11.79 -16.87 -10.04
CA ALA A 388 -12.31 -16.96 -8.69
C ALA A 388 -12.39 -18.39 -8.19
N PHE A 389 -12.06 -18.55 -6.91
CA PHE A 389 -12.03 -19.83 -6.20
C PHE A 389 -12.75 -19.69 -4.87
N ARG A 390 -13.38 -20.77 -4.39
CA ARG A 390 -13.93 -20.80 -3.03
C ARG A 390 -12.78 -20.89 -2.03
N LEU A 391 -12.76 -20.00 -1.03
CA LEU A 391 -11.69 -19.93 -0.03
C LEU A 391 -11.57 -21.22 0.79
N SER A 392 -12.69 -21.87 1.11
CA SER A 392 -12.70 -23.04 2.00
C SER A 392 -12.01 -24.28 1.43
N ASP A 393 -12.20 -24.57 0.14
CA ASP A 393 -11.79 -25.84 -0.50
C ASP A 393 -11.07 -25.67 -1.85
N GLY A 394 -10.97 -24.43 -2.34
CA GLY A 394 -10.33 -24.12 -3.62
C GLY A 394 -11.19 -24.45 -4.83
N GLN A 395 -12.47 -24.79 -4.71
CA GLN A 395 -13.30 -25.07 -5.89
C GLN A 395 -13.29 -23.86 -6.85
N PRO A 396 -12.92 -24.01 -8.14
CA PRO A 396 -13.05 -22.95 -9.13
C PRO A 396 -14.52 -22.55 -9.27
N LEU A 397 -14.80 -21.25 -9.14
CA LEU A 397 -16.16 -20.70 -9.20
C LEU A 397 -16.46 -20.13 -10.58
N TRP A 398 -15.57 -19.29 -11.09
CA TRP A 398 -15.71 -18.65 -12.40
C TRP A 398 -14.35 -18.13 -12.89
N HIS A 399 -14.26 -17.87 -14.18
CA HIS A 399 -13.20 -17.07 -14.79
C HIS A 399 -13.83 -16.04 -15.74
N SER A 400 -13.20 -14.88 -15.91
CA SER A 400 -13.74 -13.82 -16.76
C SER A 400 -13.67 -14.21 -18.23
N ALA A 401 -14.73 -13.96 -19.00
CA ALA A 401 -14.74 -14.23 -20.45
C ALA A 401 -13.75 -13.36 -21.25
N MET A 402 -13.33 -12.23 -20.70
CA MET A 402 -12.38 -11.31 -21.34
C MET A 402 -10.95 -11.82 -21.12
N VAL A 403 -10.30 -12.18 -22.22
CA VAL A 403 -8.88 -12.59 -22.28
C VAL A 403 -8.04 -11.40 -22.74
N GLU A 404 -6.86 -11.24 -22.15
CA GLU A 404 -5.89 -10.19 -22.51
C GLU A 404 -5.57 -10.20 -24.03
N PRO A 405 -6.07 -9.22 -24.82
CA PRO A 405 -6.00 -9.29 -26.28
C PRO A 405 -4.57 -9.19 -26.81
N GLU A 406 -3.73 -8.39 -26.15
CA GLU A 406 -2.33 -8.20 -26.51
C GLU A 406 -1.54 -9.51 -26.35
N LEU A 407 -1.72 -10.20 -25.22
CA LEU A 407 -1.11 -11.50 -25.00
C LEU A 407 -1.60 -12.51 -26.04
N ALA A 408 -2.91 -12.55 -26.33
CA ALA A 408 -3.45 -13.44 -27.36
C ALA A 408 -2.83 -13.16 -28.75
N GLU A 409 -2.65 -11.90 -29.12
CA GLU A 409 -2.00 -11.51 -30.38
C GLU A 409 -0.54 -11.97 -30.43
N MET A 410 0.24 -11.70 -29.37
CA MET A 410 1.66 -12.09 -29.27
C MET A 410 1.86 -13.61 -29.27
N LEU A 411 0.93 -14.35 -28.68
CA LEU A 411 0.94 -15.82 -28.71
C LEU A 411 0.48 -16.38 -30.07
N SER A 412 -0.30 -15.61 -30.85
CA SER A 412 -0.84 -16.02 -32.16
C SER A 412 0.15 -15.91 -33.33
N ASP A 413 1.31 -15.27 -33.14
CA ASP A 413 2.28 -14.93 -34.21
C ASP A 413 3.09 -16.14 -34.77
N ASN A 414 2.56 -17.34 -34.62
CA ASN A 414 3.06 -18.61 -35.15
C ASN A 414 2.85 -18.79 -36.68
N ARG A 415 2.45 -17.73 -37.41
CA ARG A 415 1.98 -17.80 -38.82
C ARG A 415 3.06 -18.06 -39.88
N ARG A 416 4.33 -18.25 -39.50
CA ARG A 416 5.46 -18.47 -40.45
C ARG A 416 6.07 -19.88 -40.43
N GLY A 417 5.37 -20.89 -39.91
CA GLY A 417 5.70 -22.31 -40.15
C GLY A 417 6.97 -22.85 -39.46
N ARG A 418 7.60 -22.07 -38.58
CA ARG A 418 8.64 -22.53 -37.64
C ARG A 418 8.26 -22.04 -36.25
N ALA A 419 7.87 -22.95 -35.35
CA ALA A 419 7.68 -22.60 -33.95
C ALA A 419 9.04 -22.15 -33.38
N PRO A 420 9.18 -20.89 -32.91
CA PRO A 420 10.43 -20.42 -32.32
C PRO A 420 10.73 -21.21 -31.04
N ARG A 421 12.02 -21.54 -30.82
CA ARG A 421 12.48 -22.27 -29.62
C ARG A 421 12.44 -21.43 -28.33
N ARG A 422 12.34 -20.10 -28.45
CA ARG A 422 12.23 -19.13 -27.35
C ARG A 422 11.05 -18.19 -27.60
N ILE A 423 10.57 -17.54 -26.55
CA ILE A 423 9.64 -16.42 -26.70
C ILE A 423 10.33 -15.23 -27.42
N SER A 424 9.55 -14.32 -27.98
CA SER A 424 10.09 -13.11 -28.59
C SER A 424 10.55 -12.12 -27.52
N SER A 425 11.48 -11.21 -27.86
CA SER A 425 11.94 -10.16 -26.93
C SER A 425 10.81 -9.23 -26.50
N GLU A 426 9.81 -9.05 -27.37
CA GLU A 426 8.61 -8.29 -27.05
C GLU A 426 7.80 -9.00 -25.96
N LEU A 427 7.59 -10.32 -26.07
CA LEU A 427 6.87 -11.11 -25.06
C LEU A 427 7.65 -11.20 -23.74
N GLU A 428 8.98 -11.30 -23.81
CA GLU A 428 9.82 -11.28 -22.61
C GLU A 428 9.71 -9.95 -21.86
N SER A 429 9.79 -8.83 -22.58
CA SER A 429 9.65 -7.48 -21.99
C SER A 429 8.24 -7.26 -21.42
N TRP A 430 7.22 -7.73 -22.13
CA TRP A 430 5.82 -7.66 -21.68
C TRP A 430 5.60 -8.50 -20.41
N LEU A 431 6.13 -9.72 -20.35
CA LEU A 431 6.06 -10.57 -19.14
C LEU A 431 6.79 -9.93 -17.96
N GLN A 432 7.96 -9.32 -18.23
CA GLN A 432 8.74 -8.62 -17.21
C GLN A 432 7.91 -7.48 -16.59
N GLN A 433 7.30 -6.64 -17.42
CA GLN A 433 6.44 -5.56 -16.96
C GLN A 433 5.18 -6.09 -16.25
N ARG A 434 4.46 -7.01 -16.88
CA ARG A 434 3.12 -7.44 -16.42
C ARG A 434 3.14 -8.29 -15.15
N VAL A 435 4.18 -9.11 -14.96
CA VAL A 435 4.30 -9.97 -13.76
C VAL A 435 4.88 -9.20 -12.58
N TRP A 436 5.88 -8.34 -12.80
CA TRP A 436 6.70 -7.79 -11.73
C TRP A 436 6.49 -6.30 -11.44
N GLU A 437 5.99 -5.52 -12.41
CA GLU A 437 6.04 -4.05 -12.36
C GLU A 437 4.63 -3.41 -12.39
N ASP A 438 3.70 -3.93 -13.18
CA ASP A 438 2.36 -3.35 -13.39
C ASP A 438 1.40 -3.61 -12.22
N VAL A 439 1.56 -2.84 -11.14
CA VAL A 439 0.70 -2.89 -9.95
C VAL A 439 -0.72 -2.41 -10.27
N GLY A 440 -0.87 -1.50 -11.24
CA GLY A 440 -2.17 -0.99 -11.69
C GLY A 440 -3.07 -2.10 -12.22
N ASN A 441 -2.56 -2.95 -13.12
CA ASN A 441 -3.30 -4.11 -13.62
C ASN A 441 -3.29 -5.30 -12.64
N GLY A 442 -2.26 -5.43 -11.82
CA GLY A 442 -2.10 -6.54 -10.88
C GLY A 442 -3.04 -6.48 -9.67
N THR A 443 -3.48 -5.29 -9.26
CA THR A 443 -4.31 -5.11 -8.07
C THR A 443 -5.80 -5.07 -8.39
N LEU A 444 -6.61 -5.43 -7.40
CA LEU A 444 -8.07 -5.47 -7.48
C LEU A 444 -8.68 -4.73 -6.28
N SER A 445 -9.95 -4.35 -6.40
CA SER A 445 -10.72 -3.74 -5.31
C SER A 445 -12.15 -4.25 -5.30
N SER A 446 -12.84 -4.20 -4.16
CA SER A 446 -14.23 -4.62 -4.05
C SER A 446 -15.00 -3.81 -3.00
N ASP A 447 -16.29 -3.61 -3.25
CA ASP A 447 -17.26 -3.05 -2.30
C ASP A 447 -18.03 -4.13 -1.50
N GLY A 448 -17.72 -5.41 -1.72
CA GLY A 448 -18.39 -6.56 -1.13
C GLY A 448 -19.34 -7.30 -2.08
N GLU A 449 -19.84 -6.63 -3.13
CA GLU A 449 -20.69 -7.24 -4.17
C GLU A 449 -19.94 -7.35 -5.49
N LEU A 450 -19.29 -6.26 -5.88
CA LEU A 450 -18.59 -6.10 -7.15
C LEU A 450 -17.09 -6.09 -6.94
N VAL A 451 -16.37 -6.68 -7.89
CA VAL A 451 -14.92 -6.57 -8.05
C VAL A 451 -14.63 -5.60 -9.17
N PHE A 452 -13.78 -4.62 -8.88
CA PHE A 452 -13.32 -3.63 -9.83
C PHE A 452 -11.87 -3.89 -10.20
N ALA A 453 -11.59 -3.85 -11.50
CA ALA A 453 -10.29 -4.15 -12.07
C ALA A 453 -10.01 -3.26 -13.28
N LEU A 454 -8.73 -2.99 -13.53
CA LEU A 454 -8.29 -2.38 -14.78
C LEU A 454 -8.09 -3.45 -15.86
N GLN A 455 -8.35 -3.07 -17.12
CA GLN A 455 -8.18 -3.91 -18.30
C GLN A 455 -7.75 -3.10 -19.53
N GLU A 456 -7.37 -3.81 -20.60
CA GLU A 456 -7.12 -3.28 -21.95
C GLU A 456 -6.22 -2.04 -21.96
N ARG A 457 -4.93 -2.23 -21.72
CA ARG A 457 -3.94 -1.19 -21.95
C ARG A 457 -3.61 -1.12 -23.44
N GLU A 458 -3.67 0.08 -24.03
CA GLU A 458 -3.14 0.27 -25.39
C GLU A 458 -1.63 -0.02 -25.41
N ALA A 459 -1.19 -0.93 -26.28
CA ALA A 459 0.23 -1.27 -26.41
C ALA A 459 1.06 -0.02 -26.69
N SER A 460 2.14 0.19 -25.92
CA SER A 460 3.03 1.36 -26.05
C SER A 460 3.58 1.56 -27.47
N LEU A 461 3.71 0.47 -28.25
CA LEU A 461 4.13 0.46 -29.65
C LEU A 461 3.07 0.95 -30.64
N ARG A 462 1.79 0.96 -30.24
CA ARG A 462 0.64 1.45 -31.03
C ARG A 462 0.10 2.79 -30.51
N ALA A 463 0.47 3.19 -29.30
CA ALA A 463 0.05 4.44 -28.69
C ALA A 463 0.40 5.63 -29.58
N SER A 464 -0.61 6.48 -29.83
CA SER A 464 -0.46 7.65 -30.69
C SER A 464 0.52 8.65 -30.06
N GLN A 465 1.58 9.01 -30.80
CA GLN A 465 2.52 10.04 -30.38
C GLN A 465 1.99 11.44 -30.73
N VAL A 466 1.85 12.29 -29.72
CA VAL A 466 1.42 13.67 -29.85
C VAL A 466 2.59 14.61 -29.57
N ALA A 467 2.79 15.62 -30.42
CA ALA A 467 3.82 16.63 -30.19
C ALA A 467 3.40 17.58 -29.04
N TRP A 468 4.11 17.54 -27.93
CA TRP A 468 3.96 18.43 -26.77
C TRP A 468 5.25 19.24 -26.54
N ARG A 469 5.19 20.56 -26.69
CA ARG A 469 6.35 21.49 -26.53
C ARG A 469 7.64 21.05 -27.25
N GLY A 470 7.53 20.40 -28.41
CA GLY A 470 8.66 19.90 -29.20
C GLY A 470 9.12 18.47 -28.88
N MET A 471 8.43 17.77 -27.97
CA MET A 471 8.64 16.37 -27.61
C MET A 471 7.45 15.52 -28.08
N PHE A 472 7.66 14.24 -28.42
CA PHE A 472 6.56 13.31 -28.70
C PHE A 472 6.15 12.58 -27.41
N VAL A 473 4.86 12.59 -27.09
CA VAL A 473 4.26 11.96 -25.90
C VAL A 473 3.22 10.95 -26.35
N THR A 474 3.24 9.75 -25.77
CA THR A 474 2.24 8.70 -26.03
C THR A 474 0.96 8.99 -25.24
N ARG A 475 -0.19 9.07 -25.91
CA ARG A 475 -1.50 8.96 -25.24
C ARG A 475 -1.87 7.48 -25.18
N GLU A 476 -1.90 6.93 -23.98
CA GLU A 476 -2.46 5.60 -23.72
C GLU A 476 -3.73 5.75 -22.88
N PHE A 477 -4.64 4.80 -23.03
CA PHE A 477 -5.84 4.64 -22.22
C PHE A 477 -5.90 3.23 -21.65
N ASN A 478 -6.82 3.03 -20.70
CA ASN A 478 -7.24 1.72 -20.24
C ASN A 478 -8.74 1.71 -19.95
N LYS A 479 -9.26 0.56 -19.56
CA LYS A 479 -10.65 0.38 -19.14
C LYS A 479 -10.73 0.09 -17.64
N LEU A 480 -11.80 0.57 -17.02
CA LEU A 480 -12.23 0.14 -15.70
C LEU A 480 -13.49 -0.72 -15.85
N ILE A 481 -13.48 -1.90 -15.25
CA ILE A 481 -14.59 -2.84 -15.31
C ILE A 481 -15.12 -3.14 -13.90
N ALA A 482 -16.40 -3.51 -13.83
CA ALA A 482 -17.00 -4.09 -12.64
C ALA A 482 -17.60 -5.46 -12.92
N ILE A 483 -17.28 -6.42 -12.09
CA ILE A 483 -17.73 -7.81 -12.20
C ILE A 483 -18.39 -8.23 -10.89
N GLU A 484 -19.47 -8.99 -10.96
CA GLU A 484 -20.10 -9.57 -9.79
C GLU A 484 -19.19 -10.64 -9.13
N ALA A 485 -18.82 -10.45 -7.87
CA ALA A 485 -17.88 -11.31 -7.16
C ALA A 485 -18.35 -12.77 -7.09
N ALA A 486 -19.66 -12.98 -6.97
CA ALA A 486 -20.25 -14.32 -6.85
C ALA A 486 -20.27 -15.11 -8.17
N THR A 487 -20.46 -14.44 -9.32
CA THR A 487 -20.78 -15.11 -10.59
C THR A 487 -19.75 -14.89 -11.70
N GLY A 488 -18.89 -13.87 -11.57
CA GLY A 488 -17.96 -13.49 -12.64
C GLY A 488 -18.61 -12.72 -13.79
N ARG A 489 -19.89 -12.33 -13.65
CA ARG A 489 -20.62 -11.59 -14.67
C ARG A 489 -20.18 -10.12 -14.73
N LEU A 490 -19.76 -9.67 -15.91
CA LEU A 490 -19.50 -8.25 -16.19
C LEU A 490 -20.80 -7.44 -16.02
N ARG A 491 -20.74 -6.39 -15.20
CA ARG A 491 -21.85 -5.48 -14.93
C ARG A 491 -21.79 -4.24 -15.79
N TRP A 492 -20.61 -3.64 -15.89
CA TRP A 492 -20.36 -2.46 -16.71
C TRP A 492 -18.86 -2.35 -17.00
N GLU A 493 -18.55 -1.59 -18.05
CA GLU A 493 -17.19 -1.17 -18.44
C GLU A 493 -17.21 0.32 -18.82
N ILE A 494 -16.14 1.03 -18.48
CA ILE A 494 -15.93 2.45 -18.82
C ILE A 494 -14.47 2.66 -19.26
N GLY A 495 -14.18 3.79 -19.93
CA GLY A 495 -12.86 4.09 -20.48
C GLY A 495 -12.65 3.60 -21.90
N GLY A 496 -11.41 3.28 -22.25
CA GLY A 496 -11.04 2.89 -23.62
C GLY A 496 -10.73 4.08 -24.54
N PRO A 497 -10.60 3.84 -25.86
CA PRO A 497 -10.27 4.89 -26.83
C PRO A 497 -11.41 5.91 -27.01
N ARG A 498 -11.08 7.08 -27.57
CA ARG A 498 -12.05 8.03 -28.13
C ARG A 498 -12.45 7.61 -29.56
N GLY A 499 -13.70 7.82 -29.98
CA GLY A 499 -14.21 7.35 -31.28
C GLY A 499 -15.74 7.41 -31.46
N ASP A 500 -16.29 6.66 -32.42
CA ASP A 500 -17.73 6.70 -32.74
C ASP A 500 -18.63 5.95 -31.72
N LEU A 501 -18.02 5.15 -30.83
CA LEU A 501 -18.67 4.36 -29.77
C LEU A 501 -17.98 4.63 -28.42
N GLU A 502 -17.96 5.89 -27.99
CA GLU A 502 -17.31 6.27 -26.73
C GLU A 502 -18.07 5.73 -25.53
N LEU A 503 -17.33 5.17 -24.57
CA LEU A 503 -17.83 4.90 -23.24
C LEU A 503 -17.61 6.13 -22.37
N SER A 504 -18.32 6.21 -21.25
CA SER A 504 -18.01 7.21 -20.22
C SER A 504 -16.53 7.10 -19.85
N GLY A 505 -15.80 8.23 -19.78
CA GLY A 505 -14.37 8.24 -19.47
C GLY A 505 -13.42 7.86 -20.61
N SER A 506 -13.90 7.76 -21.87
CA SER A 506 -13.04 7.50 -23.04
C SER A 506 -11.85 8.47 -23.14
N GLY A 507 -10.66 7.91 -23.36
CA GLY A 507 -9.39 8.63 -23.46
C GLY A 507 -8.71 8.97 -22.13
N ALA A 508 -9.33 8.67 -21.00
CA ALA A 508 -8.67 8.75 -19.69
C ALA A 508 -7.87 7.47 -19.41
N PHE A 509 -6.77 7.62 -18.68
CA PHE A 509 -6.02 6.51 -18.10
C PHE A 509 -6.33 6.43 -16.59
N PHE A 510 -6.97 5.35 -16.15
CA PHE A 510 -7.16 5.04 -14.74
C PHE A 510 -5.85 4.56 -14.12
N LEU A 511 -5.37 5.24 -13.07
CA LEU A 511 -4.04 4.98 -12.48
C LEU A 511 -3.99 3.77 -11.54
N GLY A 512 -5.13 3.21 -11.16
CA GLY A 512 -5.27 2.03 -10.32
C GLY A 512 -6.75 1.66 -10.12
N PRO A 513 -7.05 0.51 -9.51
CA PRO A 513 -8.42 0.16 -9.14
C PRO A 513 -9.04 1.22 -8.23
N PRO A 514 -10.36 1.48 -8.37
CA PRO A 514 -11.06 2.46 -7.54
C PRO A 514 -10.97 2.06 -6.06
N LEU A 515 -11.11 3.05 -5.18
CA LEU A 515 -11.35 2.84 -3.77
C LEU A 515 -12.86 2.90 -3.52
N PRO A 516 -13.53 1.79 -3.19
CA PRO A 516 -14.92 1.81 -2.78
C PRO A 516 -15.05 2.29 -1.34
N TRP A 517 -15.86 3.32 -1.15
CA TRP A 517 -16.14 3.86 0.18
C TRP A 517 -17.52 4.52 0.19
N ARG A 518 -18.35 4.15 1.16
CA ARG A 518 -19.71 4.70 1.35
C ARG A 518 -20.61 4.68 0.11
N GLY A 519 -20.58 3.58 -0.62
CA GLY A 519 -21.42 3.40 -1.81
C GLY A 519 -21.00 4.26 -3.00
N ARG A 520 -19.75 4.74 -3.03
CA ARG A 520 -19.13 5.46 -4.15
C ARG A 520 -17.77 4.86 -4.47
N LEU A 521 -17.33 5.03 -5.71
CA LEU A 521 -15.99 4.63 -6.17
C LEU A 521 -15.12 5.85 -6.38
N TYR A 522 -13.96 5.90 -5.74
CA TYR A 522 -12.99 6.98 -5.88
C TYR A 522 -11.82 6.49 -6.74
N VAL A 523 -11.63 7.05 -7.93
CA VAL A 523 -10.59 6.63 -8.87
C VAL A 523 -9.75 7.80 -9.35
N LEU A 524 -8.45 7.56 -9.50
CA LEU A 524 -7.52 8.56 -10.05
C LEU A 524 -7.38 8.37 -11.55
N THR A 525 -7.45 9.46 -12.30
CA THR A 525 -7.37 9.44 -13.76
C THR A 525 -6.35 10.46 -14.28
N ASP A 526 -5.67 10.10 -15.37
CA ASP A 526 -4.80 10.97 -16.16
C ASP A 526 -5.38 11.10 -17.58
N ASP A 527 -5.82 12.29 -17.97
CA ASP A 527 -6.30 12.57 -19.34
C ASP A 527 -5.19 13.09 -20.28
N GLY A 528 -3.95 13.11 -19.79
CA GLY A 528 -2.77 13.65 -20.46
C GLY A 528 -2.61 15.18 -20.33
N ILE A 529 -3.55 15.86 -19.67
CA ILE A 529 -3.48 17.29 -19.34
C ILE A 529 -3.50 17.45 -17.81
N ASP A 530 -4.49 16.86 -17.15
CA ASP A 530 -4.74 16.94 -15.73
C ASP A 530 -4.83 15.56 -15.09
N LEU A 531 -4.29 15.45 -13.88
CA LEU A 531 -4.55 14.38 -12.94
C LEU A 531 -5.79 14.74 -12.13
N ARG A 532 -6.77 13.83 -12.10
CA ARG A 532 -8.08 14.07 -11.47
C ARG A 532 -8.48 12.95 -10.54
N LEU A 533 -9.27 13.30 -9.53
CA LEU A 533 -10.09 12.36 -8.77
C LEU A 533 -11.48 12.32 -9.41
N ALA A 534 -11.86 11.18 -9.96
CA ALA A 534 -13.22 10.91 -10.42
C ALA A 534 -13.97 10.08 -9.38
N VAL A 535 -15.22 10.45 -9.11
CA VAL A 535 -16.11 9.71 -8.22
C VAL A 535 -17.26 9.13 -9.01
N LEU A 536 -17.42 7.82 -8.95
CA LEU A 536 -18.35 7.05 -9.79
C LEU A 536 -19.41 6.33 -8.93
N ASP A 537 -20.57 6.10 -9.51
CA ASP A 537 -21.59 5.21 -8.95
C ASP A 537 -21.13 3.74 -9.16
N PRO A 538 -21.06 2.91 -8.11
CA PRO A 538 -20.60 1.53 -8.24
C PRO A 538 -21.53 0.65 -9.08
N ARG A 539 -22.80 1.01 -9.24
CA ARG A 539 -23.81 0.17 -9.90
C ARG A 539 -23.72 0.19 -11.42
N ASP A 540 -23.33 1.33 -11.99
CA ASP A 540 -23.30 1.55 -13.44
C ASP A 540 -22.03 2.27 -13.94
N GLY A 541 -21.11 2.67 -13.06
CA GLY A 541 -19.86 3.32 -13.42
C GLY A 541 -20.03 4.78 -13.85
N LYS A 542 -21.23 5.37 -13.71
CA LYS A 542 -21.46 6.77 -14.10
C LYS A 542 -20.67 7.73 -13.24
N LEU A 543 -20.11 8.75 -13.90
CA LEU A 543 -19.45 9.86 -13.22
C LEU A 543 -20.47 10.63 -12.39
N MET A 544 -20.24 10.70 -11.08
CA MET A 544 -21.00 11.53 -10.15
C MET A 544 -20.38 12.92 -10.09
N TRP A 545 -19.08 13.01 -9.82
CA TRP A 545 -18.34 14.26 -9.76
C TRP A 545 -16.85 14.05 -10.00
N MET A 546 -16.13 15.13 -10.29
CA MET A 546 -14.70 15.11 -10.57
C MET A 546 -14.00 16.28 -9.89
N GLN A 547 -12.72 16.12 -9.54
CA GLN A 547 -11.87 17.18 -9.00
C GLN A 547 -10.49 17.12 -9.63
N THR A 548 -10.06 18.22 -10.23
CA THR A 548 -8.68 18.40 -10.69
C THR A 548 -7.69 18.47 -9.52
N LEU A 549 -6.61 17.70 -9.56
CA LEU A 549 -5.63 17.56 -8.47
C LEU A 549 -4.30 18.25 -8.78
N ALA A 550 -3.78 18.01 -9.98
CA ALA A 550 -2.47 18.48 -10.43
C ALA A 550 -2.40 18.39 -11.96
N PRO A 551 -1.52 19.19 -12.61
CA PRO A 551 -1.22 18.97 -14.02
C PRO A 551 -0.53 17.61 -14.22
N SER A 552 -0.83 16.96 -15.35
CA SER A 552 -0.17 15.73 -15.76
C SER A 552 1.29 16.00 -16.16
N ASP A 553 2.21 15.12 -15.74
CA ASP A 553 3.62 15.19 -16.09
C ASP A 553 3.97 14.15 -17.19
N PRO A 554 4.06 14.57 -18.46
CA PRO A 554 4.27 13.64 -19.57
C PRO A 554 5.65 12.98 -19.56
N LEU A 555 6.62 13.49 -18.80
CA LEU A 555 7.96 12.89 -18.71
C LEU A 555 7.99 11.65 -17.81
N TRP A 556 7.10 11.59 -16.82
CA TRP A 556 7.02 10.50 -15.84
C TRP A 556 5.79 9.62 -16.02
N GLY A 557 4.86 10.01 -16.90
CA GLY A 557 3.58 9.33 -17.13
C GLY A 557 3.70 7.82 -17.31
N SER A 558 4.61 7.33 -18.16
CA SER A 558 4.74 5.88 -18.41
C SER A 558 5.16 5.09 -17.17
N MET A 559 6.02 5.65 -16.32
CA MET A 559 6.53 5.01 -15.11
C MET A 559 5.53 5.07 -13.94
N ILE A 560 4.79 6.19 -13.82
CA ILE A 560 3.78 6.36 -12.77
C ILE A 560 2.56 5.45 -13.02
N ARG A 561 2.24 5.17 -14.29
CA ARG A 561 1.09 4.33 -14.68
C ARG A 561 1.18 2.91 -14.14
N ASP A 562 2.37 2.37 -13.98
CA ASP A 562 2.59 1.01 -13.45
C ASP A 562 2.55 0.99 -11.91
N ALA A 563 2.61 2.15 -11.24
CA ALA A 563 2.65 2.24 -9.78
C ALA A 563 1.32 1.88 -9.08
N GLY A 564 0.21 1.77 -9.82
CA GLY A 564 -1.10 1.41 -9.29
C GLY A 564 -1.64 2.42 -8.27
N LEU A 565 -1.63 3.72 -8.62
CA LEU A 565 -2.06 4.78 -7.72
C LEU A 565 -3.57 4.70 -7.47
N SER A 566 -3.93 4.51 -6.20
CA SER A 566 -5.31 4.47 -5.73
C SER A 566 -5.45 5.37 -4.50
N PRO A 567 -6.59 6.04 -4.29
CA PRO A 567 -6.80 6.87 -3.11
C PRO A 567 -6.80 6.06 -1.81
N THR A 568 -6.74 6.77 -0.69
CA THR A 568 -6.84 6.21 0.68
C THR A 568 -7.75 7.09 1.53
N ILE A 569 -8.60 6.49 2.36
CA ILE A 569 -9.41 7.23 3.34
C ILE A 569 -8.59 7.44 4.61
N ALA A 570 -8.55 8.68 5.08
CA ALA A 570 -7.92 9.07 6.33
C ALA A 570 -8.83 10.07 7.06
N GLY A 571 -9.49 9.63 8.14
CA GLY A 571 -10.47 10.47 8.85
C GLY A 571 -11.60 10.92 7.91
N ASP A 572 -11.79 12.24 7.78
CA ASP A 572 -12.79 12.85 6.89
C ASP A 572 -12.25 13.18 5.49
N CYS A 573 -11.04 12.73 5.14
CA CYS A 573 -10.37 13.06 3.90
C CYS A 573 -10.12 11.84 3.01
N VAL A 574 -10.20 12.07 1.69
CA VAL A 574 -9.62 11.21 0.66
C VAL A 574 -8.22 11.74 0.34
N ILE A 575 -7.20 10.90 0.52
CA ILE A 575 -5.82 11.21 0.19
C ILE A 575 -5.50 10.67 -1.20
N CYS A 576 -5.10 11.58 -2.09
CA CYS A 576 -4.83 11.30 -3.49
C CYS A 576 -3.32 11.40 -3.77
N PRO A 577 -2.62 10.26 -3.96
CA PRO A 577 -1.26 10.28 -4.50
C PRO A 577 -1.33 10.66 -6.00
N THR A 578 -0.59 11.69 -6.42
CA THR A 578 -0.62 12.12 -7.84
C THR A 578 0.49 11.50 -8.68
N GLY A 579 1.62 11.11 -8.06
CA GLY A 579 2.85 10.76 -8.79
C GLY A 579 3.51 11.94 -9.52
N ALA A 580 2.95 13.16 -9.42
CA ALA A 580 3.45 14.37 -10.08
C ALA A 580 3.98 15.40 -9.07
N GLY A 581 4.71 14.93 -8.06
CA GLY A 581 5.41 15.77 -7.07
C GLY A 581 4.56 16.33 -5.95
N THR A 582 3.29 15.92 -5.88
CA THR A 582 2.34 16.45 -4.91
C THR A 582 1.37 15.40 -4.37
N ILE A 583 0.87 15.62 -3.17
CA ILE A 583 -0.16 14.81 -2.51
C ILE A 583 -1.30 15.74 -2.15
N VAL A 584 -2.53 15.38 -2.49
CA VAL A 584 -3.71 16.22 -2.29
C VAL A 584 -4.69 15.52 -1.37
N ALA A 585 -5.23 16.25 -0.40
CA ALA A 585 -6.33 15.78 0.43
C ALA A 585 -7.64 16.52 0.10
N ILE A 586 -8.74 15.78 0.06
CA ILE A 586 -10.06 16.27 -0.31
C ILE A 586 -11.06 15.84 0.74
N ASP A 587 -11.95 16.72 1.17
CA ASP A 587 -13.15 16.31 1.91
C ASP A 587 -14.23 15.85 0.91
N PRO A 588 -14.58 14.55 0.88
CA PRO A 588 -15.51 14.02 -0.11
C PRO A 588 -16.98 14.41 0.13
N VAL A 589 -17.33 14.81 1.36
CA VAL A 589 -18.69 15.28 1.71
C VAL A 589 -18.86 16.72 1.26
N ARG A 590 -17.85 17.56 1.53
CA ARG A 590 -17.89 18.99 1.16
C ARG A 590 -17.48 19.24 -0.29
N ARG A 591 -16.85 18.25 -0.94
CA ARG A 591 -16.21 18.36 -2.25
C ARG A 591 -15.21 19.53 -2.25
N GLU A 592 -14.41 19.61 -1.19
CA GLU A 592 -13.51 20.74 -0.92
C GLU A 592 -12.06 20.26 -0.84
N LEU A 593 -11.15 20.98 -1.51
CA LEU A 593 -9.72 20.76 -1.38
C LEU A 593 -9.26 21.19 0.02
N ARG A 594 -8.66 20.28 0.78
CA ARG A 594 -8.24 20.53 2.18
C ARG A 594 -6.82 21.03 2.25
N TRP A 595 -5.90 20.30 1.63
CA TRP A 595 -4.51 20.69 1.53
C TRP A 595 -3.81 20.00 0.37
N GLN A 596 -2.68 20.58 -0.02
CA GLN A 596 -1.75 20.05 -0.99
C GLN A 596 -0.35 20.11 -0.40
N SER A 597 0.35 18.97 -0.36
CA SER A 597 1.74 18.86 0.07
C SER A 597 2.64 18.59 -1.14
N VAL A 598 3.55 19.52 -1.42
CA VAL A 598 4.51 19.46 -2.53
C VAL A 598 5.84 18.91 -2.03
N HIS A 599 6.23 17.73 -2.51
CA HIS A 599 7.52 17.10 -2.20
C HIS A 599 8.54 17.22 -3.33
N ARG A 600 8.09 17.55 -4.54
CA ARG A 600 8.92 17.77 -5.73
C ARG A 600 8.35 18.93 -6.54
N GLU A 601 9.18 19.86 -6.97
CA GLU A 601 8.72 20.97 -7.80
C GLU A 601 8.28 20.47 -9.20
N PRO A 602 7.15 20.97 -9.73
CA PRO A 602 6.73 20.64 -11.10
C PRO A 602 7.79 21.08 -12.12
N VAL A 603 8.04 20.24 -13.12
CA VAL A 603 9.05 20.47 -14.18
C VAL A 603 8.84 21.81 -14.89
N GLU A 604 7.60 22.30 -14.97
CA GLU A 604 7.26 23.60 -15.58
C GLU A 604 7.95 24.82 -14.95
N ARG A 605 8.42 24.71 -13.70
CA ARG A 605 9.15 25.78 -13.00
C ARG A 605 10.67 25.71 -13.16
N LEU A 606 11.19 24.65 -13.75
CA LEU A 606 12.62 24.54 -14.04
C LEU A 606 12.96 25.48 -15.22
N PRO A 607 13.98 26.35 -15.09
CA PRO A 607 14.41 27.21 -16.20
C PRO A 607 14.76 26.32 -17.40
N ARG A 608 14.18 26.62 -18.58
CA ARG A 608 14.42 25.89 -19.84
C ARG A 608 15.89 25.48 -19.94
N PRO A 609 16.23 24.20 -19.75
CA PRO A 609 17.62 23.82 -19.95
C PRO A 609 17.85 23.89 -21.45
N GLN A 610 18.98 24.46 -21.86
CA GLN A 610 19.51 24.29 -23.20
C GLN A 610 19.87 22.81 -23.37
N PHE A 611 18.86 21.94 -23.50
CA PHE A 611 19.08 20.51 -23.65
C PHE A 611 19.63 20.26 -25.05
N GLN A 612 20.94 19.99 -25.09
CA GLN A 612 21.52 19.14 -26.11
C GLN A 612 20.76 17.81 -26.09
N PHE A 613 20.30 17.38 -27.27
CA PHE A 613 19.68 16.08 -27.51
C PHE A 613 20.60 14.95 -27.06
N SER A 614 20.50 14.55 -25.79
CA SER A 614 20.76 13.18 -25.40
C SER A 614 19.39 12.53 -25.23
N PRO A 615 19.07 11.45 -25.95
CA PRO A 615 17.87 10.68 -25.63
C PRO A 615 18.05 10.23 -24.20
N PHE A 616 17.27 10.80 -23.27
CA PHE A 616 17.08 10.23 -21.94
C PHE A 616 16.45 8.87 -22.15
N GLN A 617 17.29 7.87 -22.39
CA GLN A 617 16.95 6.49 -22.12
C GLN A 617 16.80 6.47 -20.59
N PRO A 618 15.58 6.31 -20.02
CA PRO A 618 15.50 6.03 -18.61
C PRO A 618 16.43 4.83 -18.37
N PRO A 619 17.41 4.93 -17.46
CA PRO A 619 18.27 3.79 -17.19
C PRO A 619 17.37 2.57 -16.96
N ASN A 620 17.66 1.44 -17.60
CA ASN A 620 17.01 0.16 -17.28
C ASN A 620 17.13 -0.21 -15.77
N SER A 621 17.86 0.60 -14.98
CA SER A 621 18.09 0.52 -13.54
C SER A 621 17.26 1.49 -12.67
N VAL A 622 16.30 2.27 -13.20
CA VAL A 622 15.46 3.16 -12.37
C VAL A 622 14.44 2.36 -11.54
N SER A 623 13.97 1.22 -12.04
CA SER A 623 13.05 0.30 -11.32
C SER A 623 13.59 -0.11 -9.94
N ASP A 624 14.87 -0.51 -9.86
CA ASP A 624 15.54 -0.84 -8.58
C ASP A 624 15.61 0.38 -7.62
N SER A 625 15.54 1.59 -8.18
CA SER A 625 15.64 2.88 -7.46
C SER A 625 14.29 3.51 -7.07
N LEU A 626 13.15 2.85 -7.35
CA LEU A 626 11.83 3.25 -6.86
C LEU A 626 11.18 2.27 -5.86
N TRP A 627 10.23 2.79 -5.07
CA TRP A 627 9.40 1.97 -4.19
C TRP A 627 8.44 1.09 -5.01
N GLN A 628 8.28 -0.17 -4.63
CA GLN A 628 7.38 -1.12 -5.31
C GLN A 628 5.90 -0.95 -4.90
N GLN A 629 5.60 -0.03 -3.99
CA GLN A 629 4.26 0.31 -3.56
C GLN A 629 4.21 1.77 -3.14
N SER A 630 3.24 2.50 -3.71
CA SER A 630 3.12 3.94 -3.52
C SER A 630 1.73 4.40 -3.04
N VAL A 631 0.92 3.46 -2.55
CA VAL A 631 -0.39 3.78 -1.97
C VAL A 631 -0.21 4.38 -0.57
N PRO A 632 -0.87 5.49 -0.22
CA PRO A 632 -0.82 6.05 1.12
C PRO A 632 -1.34 5.07 2.18
N ILE A 633 -0.82 5.17 3.40
CA ILE A 633 -1.27 4.41 4.57
C ILE A 633 -1.72 5.41 5.63
N ALA A 634 -2.98 5.32 6.03
CA ALA A 634 -3.57 6.20 7.03
C ALA A 634 -3.57 5.53 8.41
N VAL A 635 -3.16 6.29 9.44
CA VAL A 635 -3.24 5.86 10.83
C VAL A 635 -3.47 7.07 11.73
N ARG A 636 -4.60 7.07 12.46
CA ARG A 636 -5.01 8.18 13.34
C ARG A 636 -5.00 9.53 12.60
N ASP A 637 -4.12 10.45 13.01
CA ASP A 637 -3.93 11.80 12.51
C ASP A 637 -2.77 11.93 11.51
N ARG A 638 -2.27 10.80 10.99
CA ARG A 638 -1.08 10.74 10.13
C ARG A 638 -1.33 9.98 8.85
N VAL A 639 -0.63 10.42 7.81
CA VAL A 639 -0.59 9.73 6.52
C VAL A 639 0.85 9.44 6.14
N LEU A 640 1.17 8.17 5.91
CA LEU A 640 2.45 7.76 5.37
C LEU A 640 2.34 7.47 3.89
N ILE A 641 3.35 7.91 3.13
CA ILE A 641 3.42 7.63 1.71
C ILE A 641 4.88 7.54 1.27
N ALA A 642 5.13 6.59 0.39
CA ALA A 642 6.34 6.47 -0.39
C ALA A 642 5.99 6.85 -1.84
N PRO A 643 6.14 8.13 -2.25
CA PRO A 643 5.69 8.56 -3.58
C PRO A 643 6.47 7.84 -4.69
N PRO A 644 5.82 7.46 -5.81
CA PRO A 644 6.47 6.70 -6.89
C PRO A 644 7.53 7.52 -7.63
N ASP A 645 7.50 8.84 -7.48
CA ASP A 645 8.33 9.81 -8.15
C ASP A 645 9.43 10.38 -7.24
N SER A 646 9.65 9.76 -6.07
CA SER A 646 10.64 10.20 -5.08
C SER A 646 11.28 9.04 -4.31
N GLY A 647 12.56 9.18 -3.96
CA GLY A 647 13.29 8.21 -3.13
C GLY A 647 13.12 8.42 -1.61
N VAL A 648 11.96 8.90 -1.16
CA VAL A 648 11.71 9.22 0.26
C VAL A 648 10.44 8.55 0.79
N LEU A 649 10.39 8.36 2.11
CA LEU A 649 9.20 8.05 2.88
C LEU A 649 8.78 9.32 3.63
N LEU A 650 7.54 9.74 3.43
CA LEU A 650 6.95 10.92 4.06
C LEU A 650 5.94 10.50 5.12
N CYS A 651 5.92 11.21 6.25
CA CYS A 651 4.81 11.20 7.21
C CYS A 651 4.22 12.61 7.28
N LEU A 652 2.95 12.73 6.91
CA LEU A 652 2.20 13.99 6.86
C LEU A 652 1.20 14.05 8.02
N ASP A 653 0.94 15.25 8.55
CA ASP A 653 -0.23 15.50 9.39
C ASP A 653 -1.49 15.48 8.51
N LEU A 654 -2.49 14.72 8.93
CA LEU A 654 -3.73 14.57 8.18
C LEU A 654 -4.52 15.88 8.06
N ARG A 655 -4.40 16.78 9.04
CA ARG A 655 -5.27 17.97 9.14
C ARG A 655 -4.85 19.07 8.17
N ASP A 656 -3.55 19.23 7.98
CA ASP A 656 -2.98 20.35 7.23
C ASP A 656 -1.95 19.96 6.17
N GLY A 657 -1.52 18.70 6.11
CA GLY A 657 -0.60 18.20 5.10
C GLY A 657 0.87 18.50 5.37
N HIS A 658 1.24 19.07 6.53
CA HIS A 658 2.65 19.33 6.83
C HIS A 658 3.43 18.04 7.01
N VAL A 659 4.65 18.02 6.46
CA VAL A 659 5.62 16.93 6.68
C VAL A 659 6.07 16.96 8.13
N LEU A 660 5.62 15.98 8.92
CA LEU A 660 6.04 15.79 10.30
C LEU A 660 7.47 15.27 10.38
N TRP A 661 7.80 14.32 9.50
CA TRP A 661 9.15 13.83 9.29
C TRP A 661 9.28 13.18 7.91
N GLN A 662 10.51 13.06 7.43
CA GLN A 662 10.86 12.36 6.21
C GLN A 662 12.05 11.42 6.46
N GLN A 663 12.11 10.32 5.71
CA GLN A 663 13.21 9.37 5.72
C GLN A 663 13.66 9.06 4.28
N PRO A 664 14.96 8.94 4.00
CA PRO A 664 15.41 8.39 2.73
C PRO A 664 14.94 6.94 2.59
N ARG A 665 14.63 6.53 1.36
CA ARG A 665 14.25 5.15 1.05
C ARG A 665 15.31 4.15 1.51
N GLY A 666 16.58 4.45 1.22
CA GLY A 666 17.66 3.47 1.36
C GLY A 666 17.39 2.27 0.46
N GLU A 667 17.48 1.07 1.03
CA GLU A 667 17.18 -0.19 0.33
C GLU A 667 15.74 -0.68 0.51
N GLY A 668 14.85 0.15 1.08
CA GLY A 668 13.45 -0.25 1.32
C GLY A 668 12.72 -0.57 0.01
N LEU A 669 11.98 -1.67 -0.04
CA LEU A 669 11.18 -2.09 -1.19
C LEU A 669 9.72 -1.64 -1.05
N PHE A 670 9.14 -1.85 0.13
CA PHE A 670 7.75 -1.49 0.44
C PHE A 670 7.52 -1.35 1.96
N LEU A 671 6.37 -0.78 2.33
CA LEU A 671 5.88 -0.73 3.71
C LEU A 671 5.05 -1.97 4.00
N ALA A 672 5.43 -2.75 5.02
CA ALA A 672 4.69 -3.96 5.40
C ALA A 672 3.46 -3.67 6.27
N GLY A 673 3.36 -2.44 6.81
CA GLY A 673 2.24 -1.99 7.63
C GLY A 673 2.70 -1.26 8.90
N ILE A 674 1.74 -0.86 9.72
CA ILE A 674 1.98 -0.09 10.95
C ILE A 674 1.48 -0.89 12.14
N ALA A 675 2.41 -1.33 12.99
CA ALA A 675 2.11 -2.12 14.16
C ALA A 675 1.87 -1.25 15.39
N ASN A 676 0.84 -1.60 16.16
CA ASN A 676 0.44 -0.94 17.41
C ASN A 676 0.27 0.58 17.30
N GLU A 677 0.02 1.10 16.10
CA GLU A 677 -0.11 2.54 15.83
C GLU A 677 1.13 3.35 16.27
N GLU A 678 2.30 2.69 16.29
CA GLU A 678 3.56 3.26 16.78
C GLU A 678 4.75 2.93 15.89
N ALA A 679 4.80 1.72 15.33
CA ALA A 679 5.97 1.20 14.61
C ALA A 679 5.63 0.96 13.13
N VAL A 680 6.32 1.65 12.23
CA VAL A 680 6.22 1.47 10.77
C VAL A 680 7.27 0.45 10.36
N LEU A 681 6.85 -0.61 9.67
CA LEU A 681 7.74 -1.68 9.21
C LEU A 681 8.10 -1.48 7.74
N ILE A 682 9.39 -1.50 7.45
CA ILE A 682 9.95 -1.30 6.11
C ILE A 682 10.73 -2.57 5.75
N VAL A 683 10.36 -3.19 4.64
CA VAL A 683 11.00 -4.41 4.14
C VAL A 683 11.99 -4.00 3.05
N SER A 684 13.24 -4.41 3.19
CA SER A 684 14.32 -4.26 2.22
C SER A 684 14.58 -5.61 1.51
N ALA A 685 15.60 -5.69 0.65
CA ALA A 685 15.99 -6.97 0.08
C ALA A 685 16.49 -7.95 1.15
N ASN A 686 17.30 -7.50 2.11
CA ASN A 686 17.99 -8.42 3.05
C ASN A 686 17.62 -8.20 4.51
N ASP A 687 16.74 -7.24 4.81
CA ASP A 687 16.33 -6.95 6.17
C ASP A 687 14.90 -6.40 6.27
N VAL A 688 14.37 -6.45 7.48
CA VAL A 688 13.22 -5.69 7.92
C VAL A 688 13.67 -4.73 8.99
N ARG A 689 13.38 -3.44 8.81
CA ARG A 689 13.64 -2.40 9.81
C ARG A 689 12.33 -1.78 10.26
N SER A 690 12.38 -1.13 11.42
CA SER A 690 11.24 -0.37 11.91
C SER A 690 11.62 1.03 12.35
N VAL A 691 10.76 1.98 12.03
CA VAL A 691 10.83 3.38 12.47
C VAL A 691 9.60 3.75 13.27
N ARG A 692 9.73 4.67 14.22
CA ARG A 692 8.61 5.17 15.00
C ARG A 692 7.76 6.10 14.16
N LEU A 693 6.45 5.91 14.23
CA LEU A 693 5.45 6.76 13.60
C LEU A 693 5.53 8.23 14.07
N ALA A 694 5.91 8.45 15.32
CA ALA A 694 5.95 9.78 15.93
C ALA A 694 7.00 10.71 15.30
N ASP A 695 8.22 10.20 15.08
CA ASP A 695 9.40 11.01 14.73
C ASP A 695 10.31 10.41 13.63
N GLY A 696 9.94 9.27 13.05
CA GLY A 696 10.69 8.61 11.98
C GLY A 696 12.02 8.00 12.41
N LYS A 697 12.38 8.05 13.70
CA LYS A 697 13.62 7.45 14.22
C LYS A 697 13.49 5.94 14.37
N PRO A 698 14.60 5.17 14.40
CA PRO A 698 14.54 3.71 14.58
C PRO A 698 13.70 3.31 15.80
N ALA A 699 12.74 2.41 15.60
CA ALA A 699 11.96 1.80 16.67
C ALA A 699 12.67 0.57 17.25
N TRP A 700 13.45 -0.13 16.42
CA TRP A 700 14.30 -1.25 16.83
C TRP A 700 15.76 -0.82 16.89
N PRO A 701 16.57 -1.44 17.77
CA PRO A 701 18.00 -1.14 17.85
C PRO A 701 18.76 -1.61 16.60
N ARG A 702 18.29 -2.65 15.92
CA ARG A 702 18.88 -3.24 14.70
C ARG A 702 17.78 -3.75 13.78
N ALA A 703 18.06 -3.78 12.48
CA ALA A 703 17.21 -4.44 11.50
C ALA A 703 17.28 -5.97 11.64
N VAL A 704 16.20 -6.65 11.31
CA VAL A 704 16.06 -8.11 11.33
C VAL A 704 16.45 -8.65 9.96
N PRO A 705 17.50 -9.47 9.84
CA PRO A 705 17.97 -9.97 8.57
C PRO A 705 16.99 -11.01 8.05
N ILE A 706 16.79 -10.97 6.75
CA ILE A 706 15.93 -11.88 6.01
C ILE A 706 16.67 -12.30 4.74
N THR A 707 16.35 -13.49 4.24
CA THR A 707 16.52 -13.83 2.82
C THR A 707 15.55 -12.98 1.99
N SER A 708 15.91 -12.72 0.73
CA SER A 708 15.11 -11.87 -0.16
C SER A 708 13.63 -12.23 -0.18
N PRO A 709 12.72 -11.24 -0.15
CA PRO A 709 11.28 -11.49 -0.18
C PRO A 709 10.86 -12.05 -1.54
N MET A 710 10.00 -13.08 -1.50
CA MET A 710 9.32 -13.65 -2.67
C MET A 710 7.94 -13.03 -2.89
N GLY A 711 7.48 -12.21 -1.96
CA GLY A 711 6.21 -11.51 -2.06
C GLY A 711 6.01 -10.55 -0.90
N ARG A 712 4.93 -9.78 -0.98
CA ARG A 712 4.48 -8.92 0.10
C ARG A 712 4.02 -9.77 1.27
N GLY A 713 4.44 -9.38 2.48
CA GLY A 713 3.99 -9.99 3.71
C GLY A 713 2.64 -9.47 4.18
N VAL A 714 2.06 -10.14 5.17
CA VAL A 714 0.81 -9.72 5.83
C VAL A 714 1.04 -9.53 7.32
N MET A 715 0.43 -8.48 7.88
CA MET A 715 0.46 -8.21 9.32
C MET A 715 -0.74 -8.84 10.02
N ILE A 716 -0.48 -9.72 10.98
CA ILE A 716 -1.50 -10.46 11.74
C ILE A 716 -1.18 -10.30 13.23
N GLU A 717 -2.10 -9.70 13.98
CA GLU A 717 -1.98 -9.52 15.43
C GLU A 717 -0.60 -8.99 15.94
N GLY A 718 0.05 -8.12 15.16
CA GLY A 718 1.36 -7.55 15.51
C GLY A 718 2.56 -8.44 15.14
N VAL A 719 2.35 -9.47 14.34
CA VAL A 719 3.38 -10.30 13.71
C VAL A 719 3.34 -10.09 12.20
N LEU A 720 4.51 -9.83 11.61
CA LEU A 720 4.67 -9.81 10.15
C LEU A 720 5.00 -11.22 9.67
N HIS A 721 4.16 -11.79 8.82
CA HIS A 721 4.47 -13.00 8.05
C HIS A 721 5.00 -12.61 6.68
N LEU A 722 6.23 -12.97 6.36
CA LEU A 722 6.90 -12.59 5.13
C LEU A 722 7.41 -13.84 4.38
N PRO A 723 6.99 -14.05 3.13
CA PRO A 723 7.46 -15.15 2.29
C PRO A 723 8.81 -14.79 1.63
N GLN A 724 9.71 -15.75 1.55
CA GLN A 724 11.10 -15.57 1.15
C GLN A 724 11.48 -16.47 -0.02
N VAL A 725 12.48 -16.06 -0.80
CA VAL A 725 12.88 -16.80 -2.03
C VAL A 725 13.46 -18.18 -1.76
N ASN A 726 13.89 -18.46 -0.53
CA ASN A 726 14.32 -19.80 -0.13
C ASN A 726 13.17 -20.80 0.05
N GLY A 727 11.90 -20.35 -0.01
CA GLY A 727 10.72 -21.19 0.21
C GLY A 727 10.18 -21.15 1.65
N GLU A 728 10.69 -20.26 2.49
CA GLU A 728 10.23 -20.10 3.88
C GLU A 728 9.26 -18.93 4.04
N VAL A 729 8.37 -19.05 5.02
CA VAL A 729 7.65 -17.92 5.61
C VAL A 729 8.24 -17.62 6.98
N VAL A 730 8.84 -16.43 7.11
CA VAL A 730 9.36 -15.93 8.39
C VAL A 730 8.29 -15.15 9.13
N SER A 731 8.28 -15.24 10.46
CA SER A 731 7.38 -14.48 11.33
C SER A 731 8.19 -13.58 12.25
N ILE A 732 7.92 -12.27 12.22
CA ILE A 732 8.67 -11.25 12.95
C ILE A 732 7.72 -10.47 13.87
N GLU A 733 8.05 -10.41 15.15
CA GLU A 733 7.32 -9.60 16.14
C GLU A 733 7.54 -8.11 15.85
N ALA A 734 6.47 -7.42 15.47
CA ALA A 734 6.56 -6.04 15.02
C ALA A 734 6.96 -5.04 16.13
N ARG A 735 6.66 -5.37 17.39
CA ARG A 735 7.02 -4.53 18.54
C ARG A 735 8.52 -4.50 18.81
N THR A 736 9.20 -5.64 18.69
CA THR A 736 10.57 -5.82 19.18
C THR A 736 11.60 -6.05 18.06
N GLY A 737 11.14 -6.40 16.86
CA GLY A 737 12.03 -6.86 15.80
C GLY A 737 12.65 -8.22 16.17
N ARG A 738 11.89 -9.11 16.80
CA ARG A 738 12.34 -10.48 17.09
C ARG A 738 11.78 -11.43 16.04
N MET A 739 12.63 -12.27 15.46
CA MET A 739 12.17 -13.37 14.64
C MET A 739 11.60 -14.48 15.55
N LEU A 740 10.33 -14.81 15.33
CA LEU A 740 9.55 -15.72 16.17
C LEU A 740 9.55 -17.14 15.64
N ALA A 741 9.46 -17.32 14.33
CA ALA A 741 9.37 -18.61 13.68
C ALA A 741 9.75 -18.54 12.20
N ARG A 742 10.08 -19.70 11.64
CA ARG A 742 10.25 -19.95 10.22
C ARG A 742 9.50 -21.22 9.85
N ARG A 743 8.86 -21.23 8.69
CA ARG A 743 8.22 -22.41 8.13
C ARG A 743 8.57 -22.55 6.66
N GLU A 744 9.32 -23.59 6.33
CA GLU A 744 9.46 -24.00 4.93
C GLU A 744 8.13 -24.55 4.43
N VAL A 745 7.71 -24.09 3.26
CA VAL A 745 6.57 -24.63 2.53
C VAL A 745 7.09 -25.69 1.56
N ALA A 746 6.44 -26.86 1.56
CA ALA A 746 6.90 -28.03 0.82
C ALA A 746 7.12 -27.75 -0.69
N ILE A 747 6.30 -26.87 -1.27
CA ILE A 747 6.38 -26.46 -2.68
C ILE A 747 6.60 -24.95 -2.76
N LYS A 748 7.82 -24.55 -3.15
CA LYS A 748 8.29 -23.16 -3.11
C LYS A 748 7.59 -22.25 -4.13
N GLU A 749 7.17 -22.80 -5.26
CA GLU A 749 6.43 -22.07 -6.30
C GLU A 749 5.04 -21.57 -5.85
N LEU A 750 4.52 -22.06 -4.71
CA LEU A 750 3.25 -21.62 -4.15
C LEU A 750 3.36 -20.30 -3.37
N LEU A 751 4.58 -19.86 -3.04
CA LEU A 751 4.81 -18.65 -2.26
C LEU A 751 4.90 -17.41 -3.15
N GLY A 752 4.23 -16.34 -2.69
CA GLY A 752 4.21 -15.04 -3.33
C GLY A 752 3.53 -14.02 -2.42
N ASN A 753 2.73 -13.10 -2.94
CA ASN A 753 2.05 -12.09 -2.11
C ASN A 753 1.05 -12.76 -1.15
N LEU A 754 1.18 -12.46 0.15
CA LEU A 754 0.29 -12.98 1.20
C LEU A 754 -0.86 -12.01 1.52
N ILE A 755 -2.03 -12.58 1.73
CA ILE A 755 -3.17 -11.94 2.41
C ILE A 755 -3.74 -12.91 3.46
N ALA A 756 -4.63 -12.42 4.31
CA ALA A 756 -5.25 -13.23 5.35
C ALA A 756 -6.76 -12.98 5.44
N ALA A 757 -7.54 -14.05 5.40
CA ALA A 757 -9.00 -14.03 5.40
C ALA A 757 -9.54 -15.31 6.06
N ASP A 758 -10.63 -15.20 6.83
CA ASP A 758 -11.29 -16.29 7.58
C ASP A 758 -10.31 -17.23 8.32
N GLY A 759 -9.27 -16.66 8.94
CA GLY A 759 -8.25 -17.43 9.67
C GLY A 759 -7.38 -18.34 8.79
N ARG A 760 -7.31 -18.07 7.48
CA ARG A 760 -6.43 -18.69 6.49
C ARG A 760 -5.45 -17.66 5.94
N LEU A 761 -4.23 -18.09 5.66
CA LEU A 761 -3.35 -17.35 4.76
C LEU A 761 -3.65 -17.74 3.32
N VAL A 762 -3.60 -16.78 2.41
CA VAL A 762 -3.68 -17.01 0.97
C VAL A 762 -2.45 -16.41 0.32
N SER A 763 -1.80 -17.18 -0.54
CA SER A 763 -0.56 -16.83 -1.24
C SER A 763 -0.78 -16.85 -2.74
N GLN A 764 -0.55 -15.74 -3.40
CA GLN A 764 -0.50 -15.66 -4.86
C GLN A 764 0.95 -15.50 -5.32
N SER A 765 1.47 -16.49 -6.03
CA SER A 765 2.74 -16.40 -6.77
C SER A 765 2.48 -16.07 -8.24
N ALA A 766 3.55 -15.88 -9.02
CA ALA A 766 3.41 -15.68 -10.47
C ALA A 766 2.80 -16.90 -11.17
N THR A 767 2.89 -18.07 -10.56
CA THR A 767 2.52 -19.36 -11.16
C THR A 767 1.30 -19.99 -10.52
N HIS A 768 0.98 -19.68 -9.26
CA HIS A 768 -0.06 -20.36 -8.49
C HIS A 768 -0.84 -19.41 -7.56
N ILE A 769 -2.04 -19.84 -7.20
CA ILE A 769 -2.77 -19.39 -6.02
C ILE A 769 -2.87 -20.56 -5.04
N ALA A 770 -2.66 -20.32 -3.75
CA ALA A 770 -2.79 -21.34 -2.73
C ALA A 770 -3.36 -20.77 -1.43
N ALA A 771 -4.09 -21.58 -0.67
CA ALA A 771 -4.53 -21.22 0.68
C ALA A 771 -4.07 -22.24 1.71
N PHE A 772 -3.66 -21.73 2.86
CA PHE A 772 -3.27 -22.51 4.02
C PHE A 772 -4.51 -23.03 4.76
N PRO A 773 -4.38 -24.09 5.58
CA PRO A 773 -5.47 -24.59 6.41
C PRO A 773 -6.01 -23.51 7.36
N GLN A 774 -7.28 -23.62 7.74
CA GLN A 774 -7.89 -22.70 8.68
C GLN A 774 -7.34 -22.91 10.09
N LEU A 775 -6.90 -21.85 10.75
CA LEU A 775 -6.29 -21.92 12.08
C LEU A 775 -7.14 -22.68 13.10
N ARG A 776 -8.45 -22.42 13.14
CA ARG A 776 -9.35 -23.08 14.10
C ARG A 776 -9.43 -24.59 13.90
N GLU A 777 -9.38 -25.06 12.66
CA GLU A 777 -9.38 -26.49 12.35
C GLU A 777 -8.07 -27.13 12.82
N GLN A 778 -6.94 -26.47 12.59
CA GLN A 778 -5.64 -26.94 13.06
C GLN A 778 -5.57 -27.02 14.58
N GLN A 779 -6.04 -25.99 15.27
CA GLN A 779 -6.11 -25.96 16.73
C GLN A 779 -6.96 -27.11 17.29
N ARG A 780 -8.11 -27.41 16.66
CA ARG A 780 -8.96 -28.54 17.05
C ARG A 780 -8.27 -29.88 16.84
N THR A 781 -7.61 -30.07 15.70
CA THR A 781 -6.87 -31.31 15.38
C THR A 781 -5.73 -31.54 16.37
N ILE A 782 -4.92 -30.51 16.64
CA ILE A 782 -3.82 -30.55 17.63
C ILE A 782 -4.38 -30.84 19.03
N ALA A 783 -5.43 -30.14 19.45
CA ALA A 783 -6.04 -30.36 20.77
C ALA A 783 -6.59 -31.78 20.92
N ALA A 784 -7.24 -32.32 19.89
CA ALA A 784 -7.77 -33.68 19.91
C ALA A 784 -6.65 -34.75 19.95
N ALA A 785 -5.53 -34.51 19.27
CA ALA A 785 -4.37 -35.40 19.31
C ALA A 785 -3.70 -35.39 20.71
N LEU A 786 -3.50 -34.22 21.30
CA LEU A 786 -2.93 -34.11 22.65
C LEU A 786 -3.86 -34.63 23.75
N LEU A 787 -5.18 -34.57 23.56
CA LEU A 787 -6.14 -35.21 24.48
C LEU A 787 -5.99 -36.74 24.47
N LYS A 788 -5.65 -37.33 23.31
CA LYS A 788 -5.41 -38.78 23.19
C LYS A 788 -4.05 -39.18 23.74
N ASN A 789 -3.03 -38.34 23.51
CA ASN A 789 -1.67 -38.54 24.02
C ASN A 789 -1.02 -37.19 24.32
N GLU A 790 -0.95 -36.82 25.60
CA GLU A 790 -0.37 -35.54 26.04
C GLU A 790 1.14 -35.44 25.76
N ASP A 791 1.81 -36.58 25.62
CA ASP A 791 3.26 -36.69 25.35
C ASP A 791 3.55 -37.06 23.88
N ASP A 792 2.62 -36.76 22.97
CA ASP A 792 2.90 -36.82 21.52
C ASP A 792 3.86 -35.67 21.12
N ALA A 793 5.14 -36.01 21.02
CA ALA A 793 6.22 -35.08 20.70
C ALA A 793 5.99 -34.32 19.38
N ARG A 794 5.46 -34.97 18.34
CA ARG A 794 5.24 -34.32 17.04
C ARG A 794 4.11 -33.30 17.12
N THR A 795 3.02 -33.67 17.78
CA THR A 795 1.89 -32.76 17.97
C THR A 795 2.27 -31.56 18.86
N LEU A 796 3.11 -31.77 19.88
CA LEU A 796 3.68 -30.69 20.68
C LEU A 796 4.57 -29.77 19.84
N GLU A 797 5.40 -30.32 18.95
CA GLU A 797 6.22 -29.54 18.02
C GLU A 797 5.36 -28.64 17.13
N ASP A 798 4.31 -29.19 16.52
CA ASP A 798 3.39 -28.45 15.65
C ASP A 798 2.64 -27.36 16.43
N ARG A 799 2.18 -27.66 17.66
CA ARG A 799 1.56 -26.65 18.55
C ARG A 799 2.55 -25.54 18.90
N GLY A 800 3.80 -25.90 19.20
CA GLY A 800 4.86 -24.98 19.55
C GLY A 800 5.16 -24.00 18.42
N ARG A 801 5.34 -24.51 17.20
CA ARG A 801 5.55 -23.69 15.99
C ARG A 801 4.34 -22.79 15.70
N MET A 802 3.12 -23.33 15.76
CA MET A 802 1.89 -22.54 15.58
C MET A 802 1.81 -21.40 16.59
N ASN A 803 2.07 -21.67 17.87
CA ASN A 803 2.08 -20.66 18.92
C ASN A 803 3.13 -19.57 18.65
N LEU A 804 4.32 -19.93 18.15
CA LEU A 804 5.34 -18.95 17.77
C LEU A 804 4.88 -18.06 16.61
N HIS A 805 4.26 -18.63 15.56
CA HIS A 805 3.68 -17.86 14.47
C HIS A 805 2.58 -16.89 14.96
N LEU A 806 1.80 -17.28 15.96
CA LEU A 806 0.80 -16.41 16.61
C LEU A 806 1.39 -15.35 17.57
N GLY A 807 2.72 -15.26 17.70
CA GLY A 807 3.35 -14.36 18.68
C GLY A 807 3.27 -14.85 20.13
N LEU A 808 2.73 -16.04 20.39
CA LEU A 808 2.64 -16.66 21.71
C LEU A 808 3.96 -17.34 22.09
N ARG A 809 5.05 -16.55 22.12
CA ARG A 809 6.42 -17.05 22.22
C ARG A 809 6.67 -17.96 23.42
N VAL A 810 6.20 -17.59 24.60
CA VAL A 810 6.45 -18.36 25.84
C VAL A 810 5.91 -19.78 25.71
N ARG A 811 4.62 -19.90 25.33
CA ARG A 811 3.98 -21.20 25.11
C ARG A 811 4.64 -21.98 23.98
N GLY A 812 5.02 -21.29 22.91
CA GLY A 812 5.70 -21.90 21.78
C GLY A 812 7.05 -22.55 22.13
N LEU A 813 7.88 -21.85 22.89
CA LEU A 813 9.18 -22.37 23.35
C LEU A 813 9.02 -23.49 24.38
N GLU A 814 8.04 -23.40 25.28
CA GLU A 814 7.73 -24.47 26.24
C GLU A 814 7.36 -25.78 25.52
N ASP A 815 6.50 -25.69 24.51
CA ASP A 815 6.10 -26.84 23.69
C ASP A 815 7.25 -27.44 22.91
N LEU A 816 8.09 -26.62 22.27
CA LEU A 816 9.28 -27.09 21.55
C LEU A 816 10.28 -27.79 22.47
N ARG A 817 10.55 -27.22 23.65
CA ARG A 817 11.44 -27.84 24.64
C ARG A 817 10.90 -29.18 25.13
N ARG A 818 9.59 -29.25 25.39
CA ARG A 818 8.94 -30.51 25.80
C ARG A 818 8.98 -31.55 24.68
N ALA A 819 8.73 -31.16 23.44
CA ALA A 819 8.83 -32.05 22.28
C ALA A 819 10.24 -32.63 22.14
N ILE A 820 11.28 -31.80 22.23
CA ILE A 820 12.69 -32.23 22.16
C ILE A 820 13.06 -33.15 23.33
N ALA A 821 12.56 -32.87 24.53
CA ALA A 821 12.80 -33.72 25.70
C ALA A 821 12.16 -35.11 25.58
N LEU A 822 11.01 -35.21 24.92
CA LEU A 822 10.30 -36.48 24.69
C LEU A 822 10.90 -37.27 23.52
N SER A 823 11.15 -36.60 22.40
CA SER A 823 11.71 -37.20 21.19
C SER A 823 12.54 -36.15 20.42
N PRO A 824 13.87 -36.12 20.62
CA PRO A 824 14.73 -35.14 19.96
C PRO A 824 14.84 -35.43 18.46
N THR A 825 14.13 -34.66 17.63
CA THR A 825 14.29 -34.64 16.18
C THR A 825 15.29 -33.56 15.76
N ALA A 826 15.96 -33.77 14.62
CA ALA A 826 16.89 -32.78 14.08
C ALA A 826 16.16 -31.46 13.77
N GLU A 827 14.94 -31.55 13.23
CA GLU A 827 14.13 -30.41 12.84
C GLU A 827 13.71 -29.57 14.06
N ALA A 828 13.27 -30.20 15.15
CA ALA A 828 12.85 -29.48 16.36
C ALA A 828 14.05 -28.80 17.03
N LYS A 829 15.19 -29.51 17.11
CA LYS A 829 16.44 -28.94 17.64
C LYS A 829 16.93 -27.75 16.81
N GLN A 830 16.97 -27.89 15.49
CA GLN A 830 17.37 -26.83 14.57
C GLN A 830 16.45 -25.62 14.67
N ALA A 831 15.13 -25.83 14.78
CA ALA A 831 14.17 -24.74 14.95
C ALA A 831 14.41 -23.98 16.26
N LEU A 832 14.55 -24.68 17.39
CA LEU A 832 14.81 -24.04 18.68
C LEU A 832 16.19 -23.35 18.71
N ALA A 833 17.24 -24.02 18.23
CA ALA A 833 18.58 -23.47 18.15
C ALA A 833 18.62 -22.20 17.28
N GLY A 834 17.95 -22.20 16.13
CA GLY A 834 17.86 -21.04 15.25
C GLY A 834 17.25 -19.82 15.96
N LEU A 835 16.17 -20.01 16.71
CA LEU A 835 15.53 -18.94 17.47
C LEU A 835 16.43 -18.41 18.59
N LEU A 836 17.07 -19.30 19.35
CA LEU A 836 17.98 -18.91 20.43
C LEU A 836 19.25 -18.21 19.91
N LEU A 837 19.80 -18.65 18.77
CA LEU A 837 20.95 -18.01 18.13
C LEU A 837 20.65 -16.57 17.72
N GLU A 838 19.46 -16.35 17.15
CA GLU A 838 19.00 -15.02 16.78
C GLU A 838 18.81 -14.13 18.02
N GLU A 839 18.28 -14.66 19.11
CA GLU A 839 18.18 -13.91 20.37
C GLU A 839 19.54 -13.50 20.93
N VAL A 840 20.54 -14.38 20.85
CA VAL A 840 21.92 -14.05 21.24
C VAL A 840 22.51 -13.00 20.30
N ARG A 841 22.31 -13.15 18.98
CA ARG A 841 22.80 -12.22 17.95
C ARG A 841 22.28 -10.80 18.13
N TYR A 842 21.00 -10.66 18.49
CA TYR A 842 20.33 -9.37 18.68
C TYR A 842 20.34 -8.86 20.12
N GLY A 843 20.96 -9.59 21.06
CA GLY A 843 21.01 -9.19 22.47
C GLY A 843 19.63 -9.16 23.13
N GLN A 844 18.73 -10.03 22.68
CA GLN A 844 17.34 -10.10 23.12
C GLN A 844 17.10 -11.18 24.19
N THR A 845 18.15 -11.84 24.66
CA THR A 845 18.09 -12.84 25.73
C THR A 845 18.14 -12.21 27.12
N ALA A 846 17.32 -12.73 28.05
CA ALA A 846 17.30 -12.29 29.45
C ALA A 846 18.44 -12.93 30.28
N ASP A 847 18.81 -14.17 29.95
CA ASP A 847 19.92 -14.90 30.58
C ASP A 847 20.78 -15.54 29.48
N LEU A 848 21.84 -14.81 29.13
CA LEU A 848 22.77 -15.21 28.07
C LEU A 848 23.48 -16.53 28.41
N ASP A 849 23.89 -16.73 29.66
CA ASP A 849 24.67 -17.90 30.04
C ASP A 849 23.81 -19.16 30.04
N ALA A 850 22.54 -19.06 30.48
CA ALA A 850 21.58 -20.16 30.35
C ALA A 850 21.27 -20.48 28.87
N THR A 851 21.09 -19.45 28.04
CA THR A 851 20.81 -19.62 26.61
C THR A 851 21.98 -20.28 25.88
N VAL A 852 23.22 -19.90 26.21
CA VAL A 852 24.45 -20.49 25.66
C VAL A 852 24.58 -21.97 26.05
N ARG A 853 24.32 -22.32 27.32
CA ARG A 853 24.31 -23.73 27.77
C ARG A 853 23.25 -24.55 27.06
N GLU A 854 22.05 -23.99 26.86
CA GLU A 854 20.99 -24.65 26.11
C GLU A 854 21.40 -24.88 24.65
N LEU A 855 21.93 -23.85 23.99
CA LEU A 855 22.43 -23.94 22.61
C LEU A 855 23.47 -25.06 22.43
N GLU A 856 24.42 -25.21 23.36
CA GLU A 856 25.43 -26.28 23.29
C GLU A 856 24.83 -27.69 23.21
N THR A 857 23.60 -27.89 23.71
CA THR A 857 22.89 -29.18 23.65
C THR A 857 22.06 -29.39 22.37
N LEU A 858 21.76 -28.31 21.64
CA LEU A 858 20.84 -28.33 20.48
C LEU A 858 21.56 -28.31 19.13
N LEU A 859 22.80 -27.83 19.09
CA LEU A 859 23.52 -27.54 17.85
C LEU A 859 24.01 -28.83 17.17
N ASP A 860 23.16 -29.41 16.31
CA ASP A 860 23.52 -30.54 15.43
C ASP A 860 23.88 -30.07 14.01
N ASP A 861 23.42 -28.89 13.58
CA ASP A 861 23.68 -28.32 12.25
C ASP A 861 25.04 -27.58 12.15
N PRO A 862 25.88 -27.86 11.13
CA PRO A 862 27.19 -27.21 10.96
C PRO A 862 27.12 -25.69 10.81
N LYS A 863 26.13 -25.14 10.10
CA LYS A 863 25.99 -23.68 9.90
C LYS A 863 25.60 -22.99 11.20
N GLN A 864 24.70 -23.59 11.97
CA GLN A 864 24.32 -23.11 13.31
C GLN A 864 25.49 -23.18 14.30
N ARG A 865 26.29 -24.27 14.29
CA ARG A 865 27.51 -24.37 15.11
C ARG A 865 28.51 -23.28 14.76
N LEU A 866 28.69 -23.01 13.47
CA LEU A 866 29.53 -21.93 12.98
C LEU A 866 29.04 -20.58 13.53
N LEU A 867 27.77 -20.25 13.32
CA LEU A 867 27.17 -19.01 13.80
C LEU A 867 27.29 -18.87 15.33
N PHE A 868 27.03 -19.94 16.07
CA PHE A 868 27.17 -19.97 17.53
C PHE A 868 28.59 -19.63 17.97
N ALA A 869 29.59 -20.27 17.37
CA ALA A 869 30.99 -20.04 17.70
C ALA A 869 31.42 -18.60 17.35
N ARG A 870 30.93 -18.03 16.23
CA ARG A 870 31.14 -16.61 15.89
C ARG A 870 30.56 -15.68 16.97
N LEU A 871 29.31 -15.91 17.38
CA LEU A 871 28.64 -15.12 18.41
C LEU A 871 29.34 -15.22 19.77
N ARG A 872 29.82 -16.42 20.12
CA ARG A 872 30.54 -16.71 21.36
C ARG A 872 31.91 -16.03 21.38
N ALA A 873 32.67 -16.10 20.29
CA ALA A 873 33.94 -15.38 20.14
C ALA A 873 33.75 -13.86 20.27
N ALA A 874 32.76 -13.28 19.57
CA ALA A 874 32.44 -11.86 19.66
C ALA A 874 31.95 -11.43 21.06
N SER A 875 31.31 -12.33 21.80
CA SER A 875 30.93 -12.09 23.20
C SER A 875 32.17 -12.00 24.10
N PHE A 876 33.09 -12.97 24.01
CA PHE A 876 34.33 -12.96 24.78
C PHE A 876 35.20 -11.73 24.47
N GLN A 877 35.29 -11.33 23.20
CA GLN A 877 36.00 -10.12 22.79
C GLN A 877 35.41 -8.86 23.44
N ARG A 878 34.08 -8.72 23.47
CA ARG A 878 33.40 -7.59 24.13
C ARG A 878 33.62 -7.55 25.65
N ARG A 879 33.84 -8.72 26.29
CA ARG A 879 34.17 -8.84 27.71
C ARG A 879 35.67 -8.63 28.02
N GLY A 880 36.50 -8.48 26.99
CA GLY A 880 37.96 -8.37 27.12
C GLY A 880 38.67 -9.71 27.32
N GLU A 881 37.96 -10.83 27.19
CA GLU A 881 38.48 -12.19 27.36
C GLU A 881 39.10 -12.71 26.05
N LEU A 882 40.13 -12.01 25.56
CA LEU A 882 40.68 -12.20 24.21
C LEU A 882 41.25 -13.62 23.96
N LEU A 883 41.85 -14.25 24.98
CA LEU A 883 42.36 -15.63 24.88
C LEU A 883 41.22 -16.64 24.66
N LEU A 884 40.06 -16.43 25.32
CA LEU A 884 38.89 -17.29 25.15
C LEU A 884 38.24 -17.08 23.77
N ALA A 885 38.15 -15.83 23.30
CA ALA A 885 37.69 -15.53 21.94
C ALA A 885 38.57 -16.24 20.89
N ALA A 886 39.89 -16.19 21.06
CA ALA A 886 40.83 -16.78 20.12
C ALA A 886 40.77 -18.33 20.12
N ARG A 887 40.59 -18.96 21.29
CA ARG A 887 40.36 -20.41 21.40
C ARG A 887 39.07 -20.87 20.71
N GLU A 888 38.03 -20.05 20.74
CA GLU A 888 36.77 -20.33 20.04
C GLU A 888 36.92 -20.30 18.52
N LEU A 889 37.64 -19.30 17.98
CA LEU A 889 37.99 -19.26 16.57
C LEU A 889 38.92 -20.42 16.15
N LEU A 890 39.77 -20.93 17.05
CA LEU A 890 40.61 -22.11 16.80
C LEU A 890 39.79 -23.39 16.65
N LYS A 891 38.76 -23.59 17.47
CA LYS A 891 37.84 -24.72 17.32
C LYS A 891 37.14 -24.68 15.95
N LEU A 892 36.81 -23.48 15.48
CA LEU A 892 36.24 -23.27 14.15
C LEU A 892 37.23 -23.60 13.03
N ALA A 893 38.50 -23.26 13.21
CA ALA A 893 39.56 -23.58 12.25
C ALA A 893 39.81 -25.10 12.17
N ASP A 894 39.77 -25.82 13.30
CA ASP A 894 39.97 -27.28 13.32
C ASP A 894 38.82 -28.04 12.62
N ALA A 895 37.60 -27.50 12.71
CA ALA A 895 36.39 -28.11 12.15
C ALA A 895 36.12 -27.69 10.69
N TRP A 896 37.02 -26.93 10.08
CA TRP A 896 36.85 -26.39 8.73
C TRP A 896 37.23 -27.41 7.65
N GLU A 897 36.32 -27.65 6.70
CA GLU A 897 36.62 -28.38 5.47
C GLU A 897 36.89 -27.39 4.32
N PRO A 898 37.84 -27.68 3.41
CA PRO A 898 38.14 -26.79 2.28
C PRO A 898 36.93 -26.59 1.37
N SER A 899 36.32 -25.40 1.41
CA SER A 899 35.21 -25.01 0.52
C SER A 899 35.55 -23.75 -0.27
N SER A 900 35.00 -23.65 -1.48
CA SER A 900 35.03 -22.43 -2.30
C SER A 900 33.83 -21.52 -2.05
N GLU A 901 32.94 -21.88 -1.11
CA GLU A 901 31.75 -21.10 -0.81
C GLU A 901 32.11 -19.78 -0.12
N LEU A 902 31.56 -18.70 -0.65
CA LEU A 902 31.66 -17.37 -0.08
C LEU A 902 30.51 -17.20 0.93
N GLU A 903 30.83 -16.91 2.19
CA GLU A 903 29.84 -16.66 3.23
C GLU A 903 29.76 -15.18 3.59
N ILE A 904 28.56 -14.70 3.92
CA ILE A 904 28.37 -13.34 4.41
C ILE A 904 29.03 -13.23 5.79
N SER A 905 30.09 -12.42 5.88
CA SER A 905 30.87 -12.23 7.12
C SER A 905 30.35 -11.05 7.94
N HIS A 906 30.00 -9.94 7.27
CA HIS A 906 29.39 -8.76 7.91
C HIS A 906 28.68 -7.87 6.88
N GLY A 907 27.37 -7.63 7.06
CA GLY A 907 26.60 -6.80 6.12
C GLY A 907 26.65 -7.33 4.69
N ALA A 908 27.13 -6.53 3.74
CA ALA A 908 27.32 -6.92 2.34
C ALA A 908 28.71 -7.55 2.03
N THR A 909 29.59 -7.68 3.02
CA THR A 909 30.91 -8.28 2.81
C THR A 909 30.81 -9.79 2.84
N VAL A 910 31.28 -10.43 1.76
CA VAL A 910 31.31 -11.88 1.61
C VAL A 910 32.76 -12.34 1.61
N ALA A 911 33.09 -13.29 2.48
CA ALA A 911 34.43 -13.83 2.60
C ALA A 911 34.37 -15.35 2.73
N ARG A 912 35.38 -16.04 2.22
CA ARG A 912 35.56 -17.45 2.56
C ARG A 912 35.83 -17.58 4.05
N GLN A 913 35.32 -18.65 4.65
CA GLN A 913 35.40 -18.89 6.09
C GLN A 913 36.85 -18.88 6.61
N ASP A 914 37.80 -19.49 5.89
CA ASP A 914 39.23 -19.49 6.24
C ASP A 914 39.83 -18.08 6.29
N ARG A 915 39.47 -17.24 5.31
CA ARG A 915 39.93 -15.85 5.25
C ARG A 915 39.35 -15.00 6.36
N TRP A 916 38.09 -15.20 6.70
CA TRP A 916 37.45 -14.52 7.81
C TRP A 916 38.08 -14.92 9.16
N ILE A 917 38.22 -16.23 9.43
CA ILE A 917 38.84 -16.72 10.67
C ILE A 917 40.27 -16.16 10.81
N ALA A 918 41.06 -16.18 9.73
CA ALA A 918 42.42 -15.66 9.74
C ALA A 918 42.47 -14.16 10.06
N ALA A 919 41.58 -13.36 9.48
CA ALA A 919 41.50 -11.92 9.75
C ALA A 919 41.15 -11.63 11.22
N GLU A 920 40.09 -12.26 11.73
CA GLU A 920 39.65 -12.09 13.13
C GLU A 920 40.71 -12.56 14.13
N MET A 921 41.38 -13.69 13.86
CA MET A 921 42.49 -14.16 14.69
C MET A 921 43.65 -13.17 14.71
N LEU A 922 43.94 -12.51 13.59
CA LEU A 922 45.01 -11.54 13.49
C LEU A 922 44.70 -10.28 14.30
N GLU A 923 43.45 -9.81 14.25
CA GLU A 923 42.96 -8.71 15.10
C GLU A 923 43.02 -9.06 16.59
N LEU A 924 42.51 -10.24 16.97
CA LEU A 924 42.57 -10.71 18.35
C LEU A 924 44.02 -10.83 18.84
N HIS A 925 44.92 -11.39 18.02
CA HIS A 925 46.33 -11.52 18.38
C HIS A 925 47.00 -10.15 18.60
N ALA A 926 46.68 -9.16 17.75
CA ALA A 926 47.22 -7.80 17.87
C ALA A 926 46.73 -7.10 19.15
N ALA A 927 45.47 -7.31 19.55
CA ALA A 927 44.88 -6.75 20.75
C ALA A 927 45.27 -7.50 22.05
N MET A 928 45.78 -8.73 21.94
CA MET A 928 46.01 -9.63 23.08
C MET A 928 47.26 -9.24 23.93
N PRO A 929 47.18 -9.29 25.27
CA PRO A 929 48.33 -9.09 26.15
C PRO A 929 49.48 -10.07 25.85
N ALA A 930 50.73 -9.65 26.07
CA ALA A 930 51.91 -10.46 25.73
C ALA A 930 51.91 -11.85 26.38
N LYS A 931 51.47 -11.94 27.64
CA LYS A 931 51.35 -13.20 28.39
C LYS A 931 50.37 -14.18 27.73
N ASP A 932 49.22 -13.67 27.28
CA ASP A 932 48.19 -14.50 26.63
C ASP A 932 48.62 -14.90 25.21
N ARG A 933 49.37 -14.03 24.51
CA ARG A 933 49.96 -14.36 23.20
C ARG A 933 50.94 -15.52 23.28
N ASP A 934 51.76 -15.59 24.32
CA ASP A 934 52.71 -16.68 24.50
C ASP A 934 52.00 -18.01 24.81
N VAL A 935 50.96 -17.98 25.66
CA VAL A 935 50.10 -19.15 25.92
C VAL A 935 49.45 -19.63 24.63
N PHE A 936 48.85 -18.70 23.88
CA PHE A 936 48.16 -18.99 22.63
C PHE A 936 49.09 -19.55 21.55
N ARG A 937 50.31 -19.00 21.43
CA ARG A 937 51.35 -19.51 20.52
C ARG A 937 51.72 -20.95 20.85
N GLY A 938 51.90 -21.27 22.14
CA GLY A 938 52.18 -22.65 22.57
C GLY A 938 51.06 -23.62 22.22
N GLU A 939 49.79 -23.19 22.31
CA GLU A 939 48.64 -23.99 21.88
C GLU A 939 48.64 -24.26 20.37
N ILE A 940 48.92 -23.24 19.55
CA ILE A 940 49.03 -23.38 18.09
C ILE A 940 50.18 -24.32 17.71
N GLU A 941 51.37 -24.15 18.29
CA GLU A 941 52.54 -25.00 18.01
C GLU A 941 52.27 -26.46 18.38
N THR A 942 51.57 -26.71 19.48
CA THR A 942 51.19 -28.07 19.91
C THR A 942 50.23 -28.69 18.90
N ARG A 943 49.24 -27.94 18.41
CA ARG A 943 48.28 -28.40 17.40
C ARG A 943 48.92 -28.67 16.05
N LEU A 944 49.79 -27.79 15.58
CA LEU A 944 50.55 -28.00 14.34
C LEU A 944 51.40 -29.26 14.41
N ARG A 945 52.07 -29.52 15.55
CA ARG A 945 52.82 -30.76 15.76
C ARG A 945 51.92 -32.00 15.77
N ALA A 946 50.73 -31.93 16.35
CA ALA A 946 49.79 -33.05 16.36
C ALA A 946 49.30 -33.42 14.95
N ASN A 947 48.97 -32.43 14.11
CA ASN A 947 48.51 -32.66 12.73
C ASN A 947 49.66 -33.06 11.79
N LEU A 948 50.90 -32.65 12.05
CA LEU A 948 52.09 -33.08 11.29
C LEU A 948 52.56 -34.51 11.62
N ILE A 949 52.00 -35.15 12.66
CA ILE A 949 52.30 -36.55 13.05
C ILE A 949 51.18 -37.50 12.56
N SER A 950 50.03 -36.97 12.14
CA SER A 950 48.90 -37.73 11.61
C SER A 950 48.85 -37.87 10.09
N ASP A 951 49.70 -37.14 9.36
CA ASP A 951 50.07 -37.38 7.95
C ASP A 951 51.37 -38.18 7.88
#